data_AF-A0A8S2PRY0-F1
#
_entry.id   AF-A0A8S2PRY0-F1
#
_cell.length_a   1.000
_cell.length_b   1.000
_cell.length_c   1.000
_cell.angle_alpha   90.00
_cell.angle_beta   90.00
_cell.angle_gamma   90.00
#
_symmetry.space_group_name_H-M   'P 1'
#
loop_
_entity.id
_entity.type
_entity.pdbx_description
1 polymer ?
#
loop_
_entity_poly.entity_id
_entity_poly.type
_entity_poly.pdbx_seq_one_letter_code
_entity_poly.pdbx_strand_id
1 'polypeptide(L)'
;SANILDNGRARMNCQKVSLIFALFIVGCDGVKDKFVSITLDAKWLDTPLHQEASEFLATQNRQYFWSLINDVSSFDSFTPIALGSVQNYHDQLLSFGSQYLNSITNSLLRMALALRFYSPTVQMMRKMAHDTGMIRQCSTFVDIHGVYTCNVDDIDKLIESANERSKFLLPFDHHHPSSVAEQNSLVTVILYGDFGNQNEFKPFHSKLIQLSLDGKIDYVLRHNSRPYGEERRKVRLAGYGVELQIKSTEYKATDDSKIRDDQLNETASQLGDEKQEEQTHGFVFSKLKELHPNKKSELNDFRTYLLDGSDPMTPLKAWQMQDLSLQCAYRALSEKTPEEAFNTLVELSQNFPSRARVLSKVKVDSSFRESNKVNQEEFRSHMEIEPGNSALYINSVQQSLDTIDLYVLLNALLNEGQMMERLHLIGLNKSHTRQLLTSELNIQTISYILDFRHPSIFWLNDLEKDSQYAKWPSSYYDLLRNNFFGGLRTIRKNLYNLVIIIDPSQIDTSYDLMKNVEAYFVHELPIRIGLVFVTTNEYSINVYRAFRYLIKYNGNPKRALTFINELYRTASTDVQQTFSKVAKYSGSLSSIFDETNPFENERLEMNSYFEQSGLSRGVPHVLFNGNPLTSDELLPTTFDDVITTRMLKMQFDIQQQVYHGQLKDSDDIIEILNTKPNVVKRLNQRIFGQTPSMPTVYVDLSMINGQTKHLLDAKKFQTLSASFDVESRAGSHPITKAVYTAIRLLSPPIARTFIFKLLKDESVIEDLLAQRKSWSDVTVSGLSGQTLEHEIATFDDNIFRSHSIFVEQGLILPRGSRLVLVNGRILGPLYDREQFTEDDFILLDKHLSTTINDRLIRIVNKLEISSNPSQLSDLLMRISSIISQNDKSSSPVTRRQTPRISSTSKATLHLPAQHENEPAFLIEAIIEPASRDGQRLLSLLSALRQSINHDLIIYFNCKLQLSEMPLKSFYRYVYDTNLQKMPSAVFRHVPETPILTLGMVTPESWMVEAVESLYDLDNIHLEDVPIGVNANFELQYLLIEGQCFDETQNYPRGLQLILGTNKTKNIFDTIVMANLGYFQLKAYPGLWHLNLREGRSDDIYTIASHDNTDSPTRTSQPVLIAIRSFDARWIKVYVARHTGKENEKLL
;
A
#
# COMPACT_ATOMS: atom_id res chain seq x y z
N SER A 1 -41.09 -45.13 29.28
CA SER A 1 -41.12 -46.56 28.87
C SER A 1 -40.93 -46.60 27.36
N ALA A 2 -39.69 -46.60 26.86
CA ALA A 2 -38.78 -47.75 26.66
C ALA A 2 -38.92 -48.38 25.26
N ASN A 3 -37.76 -48.55 24.59
CA ASN A 3 -37.42 -49.19 23.30
C ASN A 3 -37.43 -48.21 22.09
N ILE A 4 -36.31 -47.71 21.54
CA ILE A 4 -34.99 -48.24 21.13
C ILE A 4 -35.08 -49.31 20.02
N LEU A 5 -34.42 -48.98 18.88
CA LEU A 5 -34.11 -49.73 17.64
C LEU A 5 -35.16 -49.68 16.52
N ASP A 6 -34.90 -48.88 15.47
CA ASP A 6 -34.37 -49.42 14.19
C ASP A 6 -33.93 -48.29 13.22
N ASN A 7 -32.74 -47.71 13.47
CA ASN A 7 -32.05 -46.83 12.53
C ASN A 7 -31.23 -47.69 11.54
N GLY A 8 -31.90 -48.22 10.51
CA GLY A 8 -31.26 -49.09 9.51
C GLY A 8 -31.71 -48.92 8.05
N ARG A 9 -32.69 -48.06 7.74
CA ARG A 9 -33.33 -48.03 6.40
C ARG A 9 -33.16 -46.77 5.55
N ALA A 10 -32.49 -45.72 6.02
CA ALA A 10 -32.29 -44.49 5.23
C ALA A 10 -31.03 -44.52 4.32
N ARG A 11 -30.06 -45.41 4.56
CA ARG A 11 -28.83 -45.50 3.75
C ARG A 11 -28.97 -46.30 2.44
N MET A 12 -30.04 -47.09 2.28
CA MET A 12 -30.22 -47.98 1.11
C MET A 12 -31.06 -47.36 -0.03
N ASN A 13 -31.73 -46.22 0.21
CA ASN A 13 -32.55 -45.58 -0.82
C ASN A 13 -31.81 -44.48 -1.62
N CYS A 14 -30.75 -43.85 -1.07
CA CYS A 14 -29.91 -42.94 -1.88
C CYS A 14 -29.03 -43.68 -2.90
N GLN A 15 -28.53 -44.88 -2.58
CA GLN A 15 -27.80 -45.70 -3.56
C GLN A 15 -28.70 -46.21 -4.68
N LYS A 16 -29.99 -46.51 -4.40
CA LYS A 16 -30.95 -46.93 -5.44
C LYS A 16 -31.44 -45.77 -6.30
N VAL A 17 -31.59 -44.56 -5.76
CA VAL A 17 -31.93 -43.37 -6.57
C VAL A 17 -30.72 -42.95 -7.43
N SER A 18 -29.49 -43.09 -6.92
CA SER A 18 -28.27 -42.86 -7.72
C SER A 18 -28.04 -43.92 -8.81
N LEU A 19 -28.44 -45.18 -8.58
CA LEU A 19 -28.39 -46.23 -9.61
C LEU A 19 -29.51 -46.11 -10.66
N ILE A 20 -30.70 -45.64 -10.27
CA ILE A 20 -31.84 -45.47 -11.21
C ILE A 20 -31.63 -44.23 -12.09
N PHE A 21 -30.96 -43.18 -11.60
CA PHE A 21 -30.51 -42.06 -12.44
C PHE A 21 -29.37 -42.47 -13.39
N ALA A 22 -28.52 -43.43 -12.98
CA ALA A 22 -27.49 -44.01 -13.85
C ALA A 22 -28.09 -44.93 -14.94
N LEU A 23 -29.20 -45.62 -14.66
CA LEU A 23 -29.86 -46.53 -15.63
C LEU A 23 -30.78 -45.81 -16.63
N PHE A 24 -31.31 -44.63 -16.32
CA PHE A 24 -32.10 -43.84 -17.30
C PHE A 24 -31.24 -43.11 -18.35
N ILE A 25 -29.92 -43.13 -18.22
CA ILE A 25 -28.97 -42.58 -19.21
C ILE A 25 -28.49 -43.66 -20.22
N VAL A 26 -28.90 -44.92 -20.06
CA VAL A 26 -28.48 -46.04 -20.95
C VAL A 26 -29.36 -46.15 -22.22
N GLY A 27 -30.14 -45.11 -22.54
CA GLY A 27 -31.07 -45.09 -23.68
C GLY A 27 -30.78 -44.06 -24.77
N CYS A 28 -29.60 -43.44 -24.80
CA CYS A 28 -29.16 -42.56 -25.89
C CYS A 28 -27.68 -42.82 -26.20
N ASP A 29 -27.41 -43.54 -27.28
CA ASP A 29 -26.11 -43.52 -27.96
C ASP A 29 -25.93 -42.13 -28.62
N GLY A 30 -25.53 -41.16 -27.80
CA GLY A 30 -24.94 -39.90 -28.21
C GLY A 30 -23.58 -39.81 -27.53
N VAL A 31 -22.52 -39.54 -28.30
CA VAL A 31 -21.14 -39.37 -27.82
C VAL A 31 -21.16 -38.45 -26.60
N LYS A 32 -20.77 -38.97 -25.43
CA LYS A 32 -20.66 -38.16 -24.20
C LYS A 32 -19.35 -37.38 -24.30
N ASP A 33 -19.44 -36.07 -24.46
CA ASP A 33 -18.26 -35.19 -24.41
C ASP A 33 -17.56 -35.33 -23.05
N LYS A 34 -16.29 -35.75 -23.07
CA LYS A 34 -15.46 -35.83 -21.86
C LYS A 34 -15.16 -34.43 -21.33
N PHE A 35 -15.04 -34.32 -20.01
CA PHE A 35 -14.77 -33.04 -19.34
C PHE A 35 -13.74 -33.17 -18.22
N VAL A 36 -13.13 -32.04 -17.86
CA VAL A 36 -12.30 -31.92 -16.66
C VAL A 36 -12.94 -30.87 -15.75
N SER A 37 -13.29 -31.25 -14.53
CA SER A 37 -13.94 -30.38 -13.54
C SER A 37 -13.09 -30.24 -12.29
N ILE A 38 -12.83 -29.00 -11.89
CA ILE A 38 -11.97 -28.66 -10.74
C ILE A 38 -12.73 -27.76 -9.78
N THR A 39 -12.65 -28.09 -8.49
CA THR A 39 -13.22 -27.28 -7.42
C THR A 39 -12.18 -26.97 -6.34
N LEU A 40 -12.32 -25.82 -5.67
CA LEU A 40 -11.43 -25.39 -4.59
C LEU A 40 -12.25 -24.98 -3.37
N ASP A 41 -12.10 -25.73 -2.28
CA ASP A 41 -12.75 -25.45 -1.00
C ASP A 41 -11.76 -24.88 0.02
N ALA A 42 -12.24 -24.03 0.93
CA ALA A 42 -11.47 -23.62 2.10
C ALA A 42 -11.45 -24.73 3.14
N LYS A 43 -10.40 -24.79 3.96
CA LYS A 43 -10.31 -25.74 5.09
C LYS A 43 -11.41 -25.56 6.14
N TRP A 44 -12.00 -24.36 6.25
CA TRP A 44 -13.01 -24.04 7.24
C TRP A 44 -14.45 -24.17 6.73
N LEU A 45 -15.38 -24.24 7.70
CA LEU A 45 -16.82 -24.37 7.45
C LEU A 45 -17.43 -23.08 6.93
N ASP A 46 -18.55 -23.21 6.21
CA ASP A 46 -19.28 -22.09 5.64
C ASP A 46 -19.52 -20.94 6.64
N THR A 47 -19.32 -19.72 6.17
CA THR A 47 -19.47 -18.48 6.94
C THR A 47 -20.75 -17.74 6.50
N PRO A 48 -21.59 -17.22 7.42
CA PRO A 48 -22.81 -16.53 7.01
C PRO A 48 -22.51 -15.23 6.24
N LEU A 49 -23.17 -15.02 5.08
CA LEU A 49 -22.93 -13.84 4.24
C LEU A 49 -23.26 -12.52 4.95
N HIS A 50 -24.21 -12.51 5.89
CA HIS A 50 -24.56 -11.31 6.65
C HIS A 50 -23.44 -10.85 7.60
N GLN A 51 -22.65 -11.79 8.15
CA GLN A 51 -21.46 -11.49 8.95
C GLN A 51 -20.31 -11.00 8.05
N GLU A 52 -20.17 -11.58 6.85
CA GLU A 52 -19.20 -11.08 5.86
C GLU A 52 -19.57 -9.66 5.38
N ALA A 53 -20.86 -9.38 5.18
CA ALA A 53 -21.36 -8.07 4.80
C ALA A 53 -21.18 -7.02 5.90
N SER A 54 -21.36 -7.37 7.19
CA SER A 54 -21.10 -6.44 8.29
C SER A 54 -19.65 -6.01 8.33
N GLU A 55 -18.70 -6.94 8.13
CA GLU A 55 -17.27 -6.62 8.06
C GLU A 55 -16.95 -5.70 6.87
N PHE A 56 -17.57 -5.92 5.70
CA PHE A 56 -17.45 -5.00 4.57
C PHE A 56 -17.93 -3.59 4.95
N LEU A 57 -19.11 -3.45 5.57
CA LEU A 57 -19.67 -2.16 5.96
C LEU A 57 -18.81 -1.45 7.01
N ALA A 58 -18.22 -2.20 7.95
CA ALA A 58 -17.33 -1.66 8.97
C ALA A 58 -16.08 -0.99 8.37
N THR A 59 -15.56 -1.50 7.24
CA THR A 59 -14.43 -0.87 6.53
C THR A 59 -14.78 0.48 5.91
N GLN A 60 -16.06 0.70 5.56
CA GLN A 60 -16.53 1.96 4.99
C GLN A 60 -16.81 2.97 6.10
N ASN A 61 -17.62 2.59 7.08
CA ASN A 61 -17.94 3.40 8.25
C ASN A 61 -18.35 2.48 9.42
N ARG A 62 -17.75 2.70 10.59
CA ARG A 62 -18.07 1.96 11.81
C ARG A 62 -19.56 2.01 12.18
N GLN A 63 -20.27 3.08 11.83
CA GLN A 63 -21.71 3.18 12.09
C GLN A 63 -22.55 2.23 11.21
N TYR A 64 -22.15 2.01 9.96
CA TYR A 64 -22.90 1.13 9.03
C TYR A 64 -22.93 -0.32 9.51
N PHE A 65 -21.87 -0.77 10.20
CA PHE A 65 -21.84 -2.07 10.87
C PHE A 65 -23.02 -2.24 11.84
N TRP A 66 -23.20 -1.27 12.73
CA TRP A 66 -24.26 -1.30 13.75
C TRP A 66 -25.65 -1.07 13.16
N SER A 67 -25.78 -0.24 12.12
CA SER A 67 -27.05 -0.05 11.41
C SER A 67 -27.53 -1.35 10.75
N LEU A 68 -26.64 -2.11 10.09
CA LEU A 68 -26.99 -3.41 9.52
C LEU A 68 -27.46 -4.40 10.59
N ILE A 69 -26.80 -4.42 11.75
CA ILE A 69 -27.20 -5.30 12.86
C ILE A 69 -28.62 -4.97 13.32
N ASN A 70 -28.98 -3.69 13.42
CA ASN A 70 -30.33 -3.26 13.80
C ASN A 70 -31.38 -3.68 12.76
N ASP A 71 -31.09 -3.51 11.46
CA ASP A 71 -31.99 -3.91 10.37
C ASP A 71 -32.21 -5.41 10.32
N VAL A 72 -31.13 -6.19 10.42
CA VAL A 72 -31.22 -7.66 10.45
C VAL A 72 -31.96 -8.12 11.72
N SER A 73 -31.83 -7.39 12.83
CA SER A 73 -32.55 -7.67 14.08
C SER A 73 -34.06 -7.37 14.03
N SER A 74 -34.56 -6.78 12.94
CA SER A 74 -36.00 -6.63 12.70
C SER A 74 -36.68 -7.93 12.23
N PHE A 75 -35.91 -8.92 11.76
CA PHE A 75 -36.42 -10.22 11.31
C PHE A 75 -36.39 -11.26 12.44
N ASP A 76 -37.31 -12.22 12.45
CA ASP A 76 -37.30 -13.29 13.47
C ASP A 76 -36.12 -14.27 13.29
N SER A 77 -35.74 -14.56 12.03
CA SER A 77 -34.56 -15.35 11.68
C SER A 77 -34.07 -14.95 10.29
N PHE A 78 -32.81 -14.52 10.19
CA PHE A 78 -32.20 -14.08 8.94
C PHE A 78 -31.24 -15.15 8.40
N THR A 79 -31.80 -16.21 7.80
CA THR A 79 -31.05 -17.35 7.28
C THR A 79 -31.52 -17.74 5.87
N PRO A 80 -30.69 -18.42 5.05
CA PRO A 80 -31.10 -18.86 3.71
C PRO A 80 -32.36 -19.74 3.73
N ILE A 81 -32.52 -20.55 4.78
CA ILE A 81 -33.67 -21.44 4.96
C ILE A 81 -34.94 -20.62 5.25
N ALA A 82 -34.85 -19.62 6.13
CA ALA A 82 -35.97 -18.75 6.48
C ALA A 82 -36.43 -17.88 5.30
N LEU A 83 -35.51 -17.49 4.41
CA LEU A 83 -35.78 -16.64 3.23
C LEU A 83 -36.09 -17.44 1.95
N GLY A 84 -36.15 -18.77 2.04
CA GLY A 84 -36.55 -19.68 0.96
C GLY A 84 -35.47 -19.98 -0.10
N SER A 85 -34.49 -19.08 -0.31
CA SER A 85 -33.36 -19.34 -1.20
C SER A 85 -32.11 -18.53 -0.82
N VAL A 86 -30.93 -19.01 -1.25
CA VAL A 86 -29.65 -18.29 -1.09
C VAL A 86 -29.65 -16.97 -1.87
N GLN A 87 -30.35 -16.91 -3.01
CA GLN A 87 -30.44 -15.70 -3.82
C GLN A 87 -31.28 -14.62 -3.14
N ASN A 88 -32.46 -14.96 -2.61
CA ASN A 88 -33.28 -14.01 -1.85
C ASN A 88 -32.52 -13.46 -0.63
N TYR A 89 -31.76 -14.33 0.03
CA TYR A 89 -30.92 -13.95 1.15
C TYR A 89 -29.82 -12.95 0.75
N HIS A 90 -29.15 -13.20 -0.38
CA HIS A 90 -28.16 -12.29 -0.94
C HIS A 90 -28.76 -10.97 -1.42
N ASP A 91 -29.89 -11.01 -2.13
CA ASP A 91 -30.55 -9.81 -2.66
C ASP A 91 -31.09 -8.91 -1.53
N GLN A 92 -31.60 -9.51 -0.44
CA GLN A 92 -32.01 -8.76 0.75
C GLN A 92 -30.82 -8.05 1.41
N LEU A 93 -29.65 -8.70 1.49
CA LEU A 93 -28.42 -8.08 2.01
C LEU A 93 -27.97 -6.90 1.13
N LEU A 94 -28.01 -7.05 -0.19
CA LEU A 94 -27.71 -5.96 -1.12
C LEU A 94 -28.73 -4.81 -1.02
N SER A 95 -29.99 -5.12 -0.68
CA SER A 95 -31.00 -4.09 -0.44
C SER A 95 -30.69 -3.25 0.79
N PHE A 96 -30.24 -3.84 1.91
CA PHE A 96 -29.74 -3.09 3.06
C PHE A 96 -28.48 -2.32 2.71
N GLY A 97 -27.54 -2.95 1.99
CA GLY A 97 -26.35 -2.29 1.46
C GLY A 97 -26.69 -1.01 0.68
N SER A 98 -27.70 -1.05 -0.20
CA SER A 98 -28.13 0.11 -0.99
C SER A 98 -28.72 1.28 -0.19
N GLN A 99 -29.12 1.06 1.07
CA GLN A 99 -29.58 2.15 1.95
C GLN A 99 -28.40 2.91 2.56
N TYR A 100 -27.26 2.23 2.74
CA TYR A 100 -26.06 2.78 3.38
C TYR A 100 -24.99 3.20 2.38
N LEU A 101 -24.90 2.50 1.25
CA LEU A 101 -23.84 2.58 0.27
C LEU A 101 -24.33 3.18 -1.04
N ASN A 102 -23.41 3.84 -1.74
CA ASN A 102 -23.63 4.33 -3.09
C ASN A 102 -23.54 3.21 -4.13
N SER A 103 -23.94 3.48 -5.38
CA SER A 103 -24.00 2.45 -6.45
C SER A 103 -22.66 1.72 -6.66
N ILE A 104 -21.54 2.46 -6.66
CA ILE A 104 -20.19 1.88 -6.79
C ILE A 104 -19.90 0.92 -5.64
N THR A 105 -20.01 1.39 -4.40
CA THR A 105 -19.64 0.62 -3.22
C THR A 105 -20.58 -0.56 -2.99
N ASN A 106 -21.85 -0.44 -3.39
CA ASN A 106 -22.80 -1.56 -3.39
C ASN A 106 -22.47 -2.62 -4.45
N SER A 107 -21.96 -2.21 -5.62
CA SER A 107 -21.44 -3.14 -6.64
C SER A 107 -20.18 -3.87 -6.14
N LEU A 108 -19.30 -3.16 -5.41
CA LEU A 108 -18.15 -3.77 -4.76
C LEU A 108 -18.53 -4.70 -3.61
N LEU A 109 -19.60 -4.39 -2.85
CA LEU A 109 -20.16 -5.32 -1.84
C LEU A 109 -20.59 -6.63 -2.50
N ARG A 110 -21.30 -6.57 -3.63
CA ARG A 110 -21.69 -7.77 -4.40
C ARG A 110 -20.48 -8.60 -4.80
N MET A 111 -19.43 -7.95 -5.32
CA MET A 111 -18.17 -8.61 -5.68
C MET A 111 -17.48 -9.24 -4.46
N ALA A 112 -17.44 -8.53 -3.32
CA ALA A 112 -16.84 -9.03 -2.08
C ALA A 112 -17.54 -10.28 -1.54
N LEU A 113 -18.88 -10.30 -1.60
CA LEU A 113 -19.69 -11.46 -1.21
C LEU A 113 -19.51 -12.63 -2.18
N ALA A 114 -19.39 -12.39 -3.49
CA ALA A 114 -19.10 -13.43 -4.48
C ALA A 114 -17.71 -14.09 -4.26
N LEU A 115 -16.70 -13.30 -3.89
CA LEU A 115 -15.34 -13.78 -3.58
C LEU A 115 -15.20 -14.39 -2.17
N ARG A 116 -16.24 -14.27 -1.34
CA ARG A 116 -16.20 -14.61 0.10
C ARG A 116 -15.07 -13.87 0.84
N PHE A 117 -14.81 -12.62 0.44
CA PHE A 117 -13.62 -11.84 0.82
C PHE A 117 -13.41 -11.75 2.34
N TYR A 118 -14.48 -11.55 3.12
CA TYR A 118 -14.44 -11.45 4.58
C TYR A 118 -14.65 -12.78 5.33
N SER A 119 -14.74 -13.90 4.61
CA SER A 119 -14.84 -15.23 5.22
C SER A 119 -13.68 -15.54 6.20
N PRO A 120 -12.40 -15.21 5.90
CA PRO A 120 -11.30 -15.41 6.85
C PRO A 120 -11.47 -14.60 8.15
N THR A 121 -11.98 -13.36 8.09
CA THR A 121 -12.26 -12.53 9.28
C THR A 121 -13.29 -13.20 10.19
N VAL A 122 -14.42 -13.64 9.61
CA VAL A 122 -15.48 -14.32 10.36
C VAL A 122 -14.97 -15.63 10.95
N GLN A 123 -14.20 -16.39 10.17
CA GLN A 123 -13.61 -17.65 10.64
C GLN A 123 -12.58 -17.42 11.77
N MET A 124 -11.79 -16.36 11.71
CA MET A 124 -10.86 -15.99 12.78
C MET A 124 -11.61 -15.71 14.08
N MET A 125 -12.67 -14.89 14.06
CA MET A 125 -13.50 -14.60 15.25
C MET A 125 -14.15 -15.88 15.79
N ARG A 126 -14.65 -16.75 14.90
CA ARG A 126 -15.18 -18.07 15.26
C ARG A 126 -14.12 -18.97 15.90
N LYS A 127 -12.88 -18.96 15.39
CA LYS A 127 -11.76 -19.71 15.98
C LYS A 127 -11.42 -19.21 17.37
N MET A 128 -11.41 -17.88 17.58
CA MET A 128 -11.23 -17.29 18.91
C MET A 128 -12.32 -17.74 19.88
N ALA A 129 -13.58 -17.71 19.45
CA ALA A 129 -14.70 -18.21 20.24
C ALA A 129 -14.56 -19.71 20.56
N HIS A 130 -14.04 -20.52 19.63
CA HIS A 130 -13.74 -21.94 19.89
C HIS A 130 -12.63 -22.14 20.91
N ASP A 131 -11.63 -21.25 20.94
CA ASP A 131 -10.50 -21.36 21.86
C ASP A 131 -10.88 -21.08 23.32
N THR A 132 -11.96 -20.32 23.57
CA THR A 132 -12.53 -20.13 24.92
C THR A 132 -13.13 -21.41 25.50
N GLY A 133 -13.57 -22.35 24.64
CA GLY A 133 -14.25 -23.58 25.04
C GLY A 133 -15.75 -23.44 25.34
N MET A 134 -16.29 -22.22 25.32
CA MET A 134 -17.70 -21.92 25.68
C MET A 134 -18.72 -22.39 24.64
N ILE A 135 -18.30 -22.61 23.39
CA ILE A 135 -19.20 -23.06 22.31
C ILE A 135 -19.88 -24.41 22.62
N ARG A 136 -19.30 -25.22 23.51
CA ARG A 136 -19.92 -26.47 23.99
C ARG A 136 -21.14 -26.25 24.89
N GLN A 137 -21.26 -25.07 25.51
CA GLN A 137 -22.33 -24.73 26.45
C GLN A 137 -23.43 -23.89 25.80
N CYS A 138 -23.06 -22.87 25.02
CA CYS A 138 -24.01 -21.97 24.35
C CYS A 138 -23.42 -21.43 23.03
N SER A 139 -24.29 -21.02 22.10
CA SER A 139 -23.87 -20.39 20.82
C SER A 139 -23.53 -18.92 20.98
N THR A 140 -24.34 -18.21 21.77
CA THR A 140 -24.13 -16.79 22.09
C THR A 140 -23.70 -16.67 23.55
N PHE A 141 -22.61 -15.94 23.80
CA PHE A 141 -22.09 -15.71 25.15
C PHE A 141 -21.36 -14.37 25.25
N VAL A 142 -21.18 -13.90 26.47
CA VAL A 142 -20.49 -12.64 26.77
C VAL A 142 -19.16 -12.93 27.46
N ASP A 143 -18.10 -12.24 27.04
CA ASP A 143 -16.79 -12.18 27.68
C ASP A 143 -16.61 -10.81 28.36
N ILE A 144 -16.40 -10.83 29.67
CA ILE A 144 -16.05 -9.66 30.48
C ILE A 144 -14.68 -9.96 31.05
N HIS A 145 -13.62 -9.30 30.58
CA HIS A 145 -12.24 -9.44 31.06
C HIS A 145 -11.81 -10.90 31.37
N GLY A 146 -12.06 -11.84 30.44
CA GLY A 146 -11.64 -13.23 30.53
C GLY A 146 -12.58 -14.18 31.30
N VAL A 147 -13.73 -13.68 31.78
CA VAL A 147 -14.79 -14.51 32.38
C VAL A 147 -16.01 -14.50 31.48
N TYR A 148 -16.54 -15.70 31.23
CA TYR A 148 -17.59 -15.93 30.24
C TYR A 148 -18.93 -16.26 30.90
N THR A 149 -20.04 -15.77 30.33
CA THR A 149 -21.40 -16.12 30.74
C THR A 149 -22.34 -16.40 29.56
N CYS A 150 -23.19 -17.41 29.69
CA CYS A 150 -24.29 -17.74 28.78
C CYS A 150 -25.65 -17.19 29.27
N ASN A 151 -25.70 -16.51 30.42
CA ASN A 151 -26.93 -15.98 31.00
C ASN A 151 -26.90 -14.45 31.03
N VAL A 152 -28.02 -13.82 30.66
CA VAL A 152 -28.15 -12.35 30.63
C VAL A 152 -28.12 -11.75 32.05
N ASP A 153 -28.71 -12.44 33.03
CA ASP A 153 -28.84 -11.93 34.40
C ASP A 153 -27.50 -11.88 35.17
N ASP A 154 -26.50 -12.65 34.73
CA ASP A 154 -25.19 -12.70 35.38
C ASP A 154 -24.25 -11.58 34.91
N ILE A 155 -24.63 -10.83 33.87
CA ILE A 155 -23.82 -9.73 33.30
C ILE A 155 -23.60 -8.63 34.34
N ASP A 156 -24.66 -8.20 35.04
CA ASP A 156 -24.57 -7.09 36.00
C ASP A 156 -23.59 -7.43 37.15
N LYS A 157 -23.60 -8.67 37.65
CA LYS A 157 -22.68 -9.15 38.70
C LYS A 157 -21.23 -9.20 38.22
N LEU A 158 -21.02 -9.60 36.96
CA LEU A 158 -19.68 -9.73 36.39
C LEU A 158 -19.01 -8.38 36.12
N ILE A 159 -19.81 -7.35 35.80
CA ILE A 159 -19.31 -5.98 35.62
C ILE A 159 -18.75 -5.42 36.93
N GLU A 160 -19.40 -5.67 38.07
CA GLU A 160 -18.92 -5.22 39.39
C GLU A 160 -17.56 -5.82 39.76
N SER A 161 -17.29 -7.06 39.34
CA SER A 161 -16.01 -7.77 39.58
C SER A 161 -14.93 -7.55 38.52
N ALA A 162 -15.15 -6.66 37.54
CA ALA A 162 -14.31 -6.58 36.34
C ALA A 162 -13.02 -5.77 36.53
N ASN A 163 -12.99 -4.80 37.45
CA ASN A 163 -11.85 -3.91 37.65
C ASN A 163 -10.58 -4.61 38.14
N GLU A 164 -10.70 -5.83 38.70
CA GLU A 164 -9.57 -6.64 39.17
C GLU A 164 -8.91 -7.47 38.06
N ARG A 165 -9.47 -7.47 36.83
CA ARG A 165 -9.09 -8.40 35.75
C ARG A 165 -8.56 -7.67 34.52
N SER A 166 -7.62 -8.30 33.80
CA SER A 166 -6.97 -7.71 32.63
C SER A 166 -7.89 -7.69 31.41
N LYS A 167 -7.99 -6.54 30.76
CA LYS A 167 -8.73 -6.32 29.50
C LYS A 167 -7.93 -6.85 28.31
N PHE A 168 -8.55 -7.67 27.45
CA PHE A 168 -7.97 -8.17 26.19
C PHE A 168 -8.78 -7.65 24.99
N LEU A 169 -8.26 -6.62 24.33
CA LEU A 169 -8.85 -6.04 23.12
C LEU A 169 -7.90 -6.15 21.94
N LEU A 170 -8.48 -6.26 20.75
CA LEU A 170 -7.77 -6.25 19.49
C LEU A 170 -8.03 -4.93 18.75
N PRO A 171 -7.06 -4.40 17.97
CA PRO A 171 -7.21 -3.11 17.29
C PRO A 171 -8.39 -3.02 16.32
N PHE A 172 -8.87 -4.16 15.82
CA PHE A 172 -9.95 -4.27 14.84
C PHE A 172 -11.30 -4.67 15.45
N ASP A 173 -11.43 -4.65 16.79
CA ASP A 173 -12.71 -4.91 17.45
C ASP A 173 -13.73 -3.77 17.18
N HIS A 174 -15.00 -4.14 17.00
CA HIS A 174 -16.07 -3.19 16.70
C HIS A 174 -16.70 -2.65 17.99
N HIS A 175 -16.37 -1.40 18.33
CA HIS A 175 -16.94 -0.70 19.47
C HIS A 175 -18.29 -0.04 19.13
N HIS A 176 -19.23 -0.10 20.06
CA HIS A 176 -20.53 0.55 19.90
C HIS A 176 -20.41 2.09 19.98
N PRO A 177 -21.12 2.87 19.14
CA PRO A 177 -20.92 4.32 19.04
C PRO A 177 -21.20 5.12 20.32
N SER A 178 -21.99 4.59 21.25
CA SER A 178 -22.26 5.23 22.55
C SER A 178 -21.16 5.04 23.59
N SER A 179 -20.16 4.20 23.32
CA SER A 179 -19.04 3.99 24.23
C SER A 179 -18.13 5.22 24.21
N VAL A 180 -18.12 6.01 25.28
CA VAL A 180 -17.39 7.29 25.37
C VAL A 180 -15.88 7.04 25.40
N ALA A 181 -15.12 7.85 24.66
CA ALA A 181 -13.70 7.70 24.33
C ALA A 181 -12.67 7.80 25.49
N GLU A 182 -13.08 7.67 26.75
CA GLU A 182 -12.13 7.40 27.84
C GLU A 182 -11.80 5.90 27.85
N GLN A 183 -11.05 5.46 26.84
CA GLN A 183 -10.77 4.04 26.53
C GLN A 183 -10.14 3.24 27.68
N ASN A 184 -9.68 3.91 28.74
CA ASN A 184 -8.96 3.33 29.87
C ASN A 184 -9.75 3.26 31.20
N SER A 185 -10.98 3.78 31.29
CA SER A 185 -11.74 3.80 32.56
C SER A 185 -12.98 2.89 32.58
N LEU A 186 -13.51 2.48 31.42
CA LEU A 186 -14.73 1.68 31.31
C LEU A 186 -14.48 0.17 31.27
N VAL A 187 -15.39 -0.61 31.87
CA VAL A 187 -15.40 -2.08 31.79
C VAL A 187 -15.79 -2.50 30.37
N THR A 188 -14.96 -3.31 29.72
CA THR A 188 -15.22 -3.80 28.37
C THR A 188 -15.99 -5.12 28.40
N VAL A 189 -17.06 -5.16 27.60
CA VAL A 189 -17.96 -6.29 27.48
C VAL A 189 -18.06 -6.71 26.02
N ILE A 190 -17.62 -7.94 25.73
CA ILE A 190 -17.53 -8.49 24.37
C ILE A 190 -18.63 -9.53 24.19
N LEU A 191 -19.57 -9.29 23.27
CA LEU A 191 -20.58 -10.27 22.88
C LEU A 191 -20.06 -11.13 21.74
N TYR A 192 -20.08 -12.45 21.92
CA TYR A 192 -19.89 -13.44 20.87
C TYR A 192 -21.25 -13.97 20.45
N GLY A 193 -21.64 -13.80 19.18
CA GLY A 193 -22.93 -14.33 18.73
C GLY A 193 -23.19 -14.18 17.23
N ASP A 194 -24.30 -14.79 16.80
CA ASP A 194 -24.82 -14.72 15.44
C ASP A 194 -26.05 -13.82 15.42
N PHE A 195 -25.91 -12.62 14.87
CA PHE A 195 -27.01 -11.67 14.74
C PHE A 195 -28.03 -12.07 13.65
N GLY A 196 -27.80 -13.15 12.89
CA GLY A 196 -28.85 -13.76 12.08
C GLY A 196 -29.86 -14.59 12.88
N ASN A 197 -29.47 -15.08 14.07
CA ASN A 197 -30.32 -15.90 14.95
C ASN A 197 -30.82 -15.10 16.16
N GLN A 198 -31.96 -14.43 15.98
CA GLN A 198 -32.46 -13.44 16.93
C GLN A 198 -32.94 -14.03 18.26
N ASN A 199 -33.37 -15.29 18.29
CA ASN A 199 -33.85 -15.95 19.51
C ASN A 199 -32.78 -15.97 20.62
N GLU A 200 -31.51 -16.13 20.24
CA GLU A 200 -30.40 -16.18 21.20
C GLU A 200 -29.68 -14.82 21.30
N PHE A 201 -29.58 -14.06 20.20
CA PHE A 201 -28.80 -12.83 20.15
C PHE A 201 -29.50 -11.61 20.77
N LYS A 202 -30.79 -11.42 20.47
CA LYS A 202 -31.55 -10.21 20.82
C LYS A 202 -31.59 -9.88 22.33
N PRO A 203 -31.76 -10.87 23.24
CA PRO A 203 -31.79 -10.60 24.68
C PRO A 203 -30.48 -9.98 25.19
N PHE A 204 -29.33 -10.51 24.76
CA PHE A 204 -28.02 -9.96 25.12
C PHE A 204 -27.81 -8.59 24.51
N HIS A 205 -28.08 -8.45 23.22
CA HIS A 205 -27.83 -7.22 22.48
C HIS A 205 -28.61 -6.03 23.07
N SER A 206 -29.89 -6.22 23.40
CA SER A 206 -30.75 -5.16 23.95
C SER A 206 -30.27 -4.69 25.34
N LYS A 207 -29.84 -5.62 26.21
CA LYS A 207 -29.30 -5.31 27.54
C LYS A 207 -27.98 -4.55 27.45
N LEU A 208 -27.07 -4.96 26.56
CA LEU A 208 -25.77 -4.32 26.39
C LEU A 208 -25.86 -2.92 25.77
N ILE A 209 -26.80 -2.70 24.83
CA ILE A 209 -27.09 -1.35 24.31
C ILE A 209 -27.52 -0.42 25.44
N GLN A 210 -28.46 -0.85 26.30
CA GLN A 210 -28.94 -0.04 27.43
C GLN A 210 -27.79 0.33 28.38
N LEU A 211 -26.94 -0.63 28.74
CA LEU A 211 -25.78 -0.40 29.61
C LEU A 211 -24.73 0.52 28.97
N SER A 212 -24.54 0.44 27.65
CA SER A 212 -23.62 1.30 26.92
C SER A 212 -24.16 2.74 26.79
N LEU A 213 -25.47 2.92 26.56
CA LEU A 213 -26.11 4.24 26.55
C LEU A 213 -26.08 4.92 27.91
N ASP A 214 -26.16 4.16 29.00
CA ASP A 214 -25.95 4.63 30.37
C ASP A 214 -24.49 5.04 30.65
N GLY A 215 -23.56 4.77 29.73
CA GLY A 215 -22.13 5.07 29.88
C GLY A 215 -21.40 4.17 30.88
N LYS A 216 -21.94 2.98 31.20
CA LYS A 216 -21.35 2.06 32.20
C LYS A 216 -20.34 1.09 31.61
N ILE A 217 -20.49 0.75 30.33
CA ILE A 217 -19.67 -0.27 29.66
C ILE A 217 -19.19 0.19 28.29
N ASP A 218 -18.07 -0.39 27.87
CA ASP A 218 -17.60 -0.38 26.49
C ASP A 218 -18.08 -1.67 25.80
N TYR A 219 -19.04 -1.54 24.87
CA TYR A 219 -19.70 -2.68 24.23
C TYR A 219 -19.03 -3.02 22.90
N VAL A 220 -18.57 -4.28 22.77
CA VAL A 220 -17.92 -4.83 21.58
C VAL A 220 -18.68 -6.06 21.07
N LEU A 221 -18.77 -6.23 19.75
CA LEU A 221 -19.34 -7.41 19.11
C LEU A 221 -18.27 -8.20 18.33
N ARG A 222 -18.19 -9.51 18.56
CA ARG A 222 -17.42 -10.48 17.78
C ARG A 222 -18.34 -11.55 17.19
N HIS A 223 -18.09 -11.92 15.93
CA HIS A 223 -18.93 -12.90 15.25
C HIS A 223 -18.71 -14.32 15.77
N ASN A 224 -19.81 -15.02 16.06
CA ASN A 224 -19.79 -16.45 16.34
C ASN A 224 -21.06 -17.11 15.80
N SER A 225 -20.92 -17.98 14.80
CA SER A 225 -22.05 -18.68 14.18
C SER A 225 -21.81 -20.20 14.17
N ARG A 226 -22.90 -20.95 14.38
CA ARG A 226 -22.93 -22.39 14.08
C ARG A 226 -23.12 -22.57 12.57
N PRO A 227 -22.48 -23.56 11.94
CA PRO A 227 -22.72 -23.87 10.54
C PRO A 227 -24.20 -24.22 10.32
N TYR A 228 -24.80 -23.74 9.23
CA TYR A 228 -26.19 -24.03 8.87
C TYR A 228 -26.33 -25.45 8.32
N GLY A 229 -27.25 -26.24 8.88
CA GLY A 229 -27.61 -27.59 8.40
C GLY A 229 -26.84 -28.74 9.06
N GLU A 230 -27.33 -29.96 8.85
CA GLU A 230 -26.67 -31.21 9.32
C GLU A 230 -25.37 -31.52 8.57
N GLU A 231 -25.21 -30.97 7.35
CA GLU A 231 -24.03 -31.13 6.51
C GLU A 231 -22.99 -30.05 6.81
N ARG A 232 -21.83 -30.46 7.33
CA ARG A 232 -20.65 -29.60 7.55
C ARG A 232 -20.01 -29.21 6.22
N ARG A 233 -20.64 -28.32 5.45
CA ARG A 233 -20.11 -27.82 4.18
C ARG A 233 -18.97 -26.83 4.41
N LYS A 234 -17.94 -26.92 3.57
CA LYS A 234 -16.80 -25.99 3.52
C LYS A 234 -17.15 -24.79 2.64
N VAL A 235 -16.44 -23.67 2.84
CA VAL A 235 -16.59 -22.49 1.97
C VAL A 235 -16.02 -22.82 0.59
N ARG A 236 -16.83 -22.74 -0.46
CA ARG A 236 -16.35 -22.83 -1.85
C ARG A 236 -15.72 -21.50 -2.25
N LEU A 237 -14.47 -21.54 -2.71
CA LEU A 237 -13.71 -20.32 -3.06
C LEU A 237 -13.86 -19.98 -4.55
N ALA A 238 -13.62 -18.72 -4.88
CA ALA A 238 -13.55 -18.17 -6.24
C ALA A 238 -12.26 -17.34 -6.38
N GLY A 239 -12.03 -16.71 -7.54
CA GLY A 239 -10.88 -15.83 -7.75
C GLY A 239 -9.56 -16.53 -8.07
N TYR A 240 -9.61 -17.79 -8.51
CA TYR A 240 -8.45 -18.56 -8.96
C TYR A 240 -8.56 -19.00 -10.41
N GLY A 241 -7.42 -19.23 -11.05
CA GLY A 241 -7.30 -19.82 -12.38
C GLY A 241 -6.96 -21.31 -12.31
N VAL A 242 -7.36 -22.04 -13.35
CA VAL A 242 -6.94 -23.41 -13.60
C VAL A 242 -6.40 -23.46 -15.02
N GLU A 243 -5.24 -24.09 -15.19
CA GLU A 243 -4.65 -24.36 -16.50
C GLU A 243 -4.55 -25.86 -16.78
N LEU A 244 -4.78 -26.25 -18.03
CA LEU A 244 -4.45 -27.57 -18.55
C LEU A 244 -3.35 -27.39 -19.60
N GLN A 245 -2.12 -27.69 -19.22
CA GLN A 245 -0.95 -27.56 -20.07
C GLN A 245 -0.73 -28.85 -20.86
N ILE A 246 -0.40 -28.72 -22.15
CA ILE A 246 0.00 -29.86 -22.98
C ILE A 246 1.43 -30.27 -22.62
N LYS A 247 1.62 -31.49 -22.13
CA LYS A 247 2.91 -32.01 -21.62
C LYS A 247 3.85 -32.45 -22.74
N SER A 248 3.34 -33.22 -23.69
CA SER A 248 4.12 -33.72 -24.83
C SER A 248 3.89 -32.84 -26.04
N THR A 249 4.52 -31.68 -26.04
CA THR A 249 4.82 -30.99 -27.30
C THR A 249 6.15 -31.54 -27.81
N GLU A 250 6.18 -32.71 -28.46
CA GLU A 250 7.31 -33.09 -29.33
C GLU A 250 7.32 -32.17 -30.57
N TYR A 251 7.56 -30.87 -30.34
CA TYR A 251 7.74 -29.85 -31.36
C TYR A 251 9.23 -29.55 -31.38
N LYS A 252 10.02 -30.45 -31.96
CA LYS A 252 11.22 -29.96 -32.64
C LYS A 252 10.68 -29.13 -33.80
N ALA A 253 10.81 -27.81 -33.73
CA ALA A 253 10.85 -27.00 -34.93
C ALA A 253 11.92 -27.68 -35.81
N THR A 254 11.48 -28.31 -36.89
CA THR A 254 12.40 -28.92 -37.85
C THR A 254 13.34 -27.82 -38.30
N ASP A 255 14.64 -28.03 -38.05
CA ASP A 255 15.71 -27.10 -38.37
C ASP A 255 15.66 -26.75 -39.87
N ASP A 256 15.35 -25.49 -40.17
CA ASP A 256 15.17 -24.96 -41.54
C ASP A 256 16.49 -24.88 -42.34
N SER A 257 17.63 -25.24 -41.74
CA SER A 257 18.91 -25.31 -42.43
C SER A 257 18.97 -26.38 -43.53
N LYS A 258 18.03 -27.35 -43.55
CA LYS A 258 17.90 -28.34 -44.64
C LYS A 258 16.92 -27.97 -45.75
N ILE A 259 16.06 -26.96 -45.57
CA ILE A 259 15.00 -26.62 -46.54
C ILE A 259 15.45 -25.49 -47.49
N ARG A 260 16.46 -24.70 -47.12
CA ARG A 260 17.04 -23.68 -48.02
C ARG A 260 17.80 -24.27 -49.21
N ASP A 261 18.34 -25.48 -49.10
CA ASP A 261 18.99 -26.16 -50.22
C ASP A 261 17.96 -26.79 -51.19
N ASP A 262 16.79 -27.20 -50.70
CA ASP A 262 15.71 -27.75 -51.55
C ASP A 262 14.96 -26.66 -52.35
N GLN A 263 14.90 -25.42 -51.84
CA GLN A 263 14.27 -24.29 -52.56
C GLN A 263 15.06 -23.82 -53.79
N LEU A 264 16.35 -24.16 -53.90
CA LEU A 264 17.15 -23.83 -55.08
C LEU A 264 17.05 -24.87 -56.21
N ASN A 265 16.54 -26.08 -55.92
CA ASN A 265 16.38 -27.14 -56.92
C ASN A 265 14.92 -27.33 -57.41
N GLU A 266 13.91 -26.81 -56.69
CA GLU A 266 12.50 -26.92 -57.12
C GLU A 266 12.03 -25.84 -58.11
N THR A 267 12.83 -24.82 -58.40
CA THR A 267 12.49 -23.80 -59.42
C THR A 267 12.94 -24.16 -60.85
N ALA A 268 13.56 -25.33 -61.07
CA ALA A 268 14.05 -25.74 -62.40
C ALA A 268 13.56 -27.11 -62.91
N SER A 269 12.58 -27.74 -62.25
CA SER A 269 12.04 -29.04 -62.68
C SER A 269 10.51 -29.06 -62.76
N GLN A 270 9.92 -28.03 -63.37
CA GLN A 270 8.58 -28.12 -63.96
C GLN A 270 8.70 -28.44 -65.45
N LEU A 271 8.84 -29.73 -65.78
CA LEU A 271 8.45 -30.38 -67.03
C LEU A 271 8.86 -31.86 -66.92
N GLY A 272 8.00 -32.67 -66.30
CA GLY A 272 8.17 -34.11 -66.17
C GLY A 272 7.06 -34.70 -65.32
N ASP A 273 6.13 -35.37 -65.98
CA ASP A 273 5.07 -36.17 -65.37
C ASP A 273 5.63 -37.18 -64.35
N GLU A 274 5.24 -37.08 -63.08
CA GLU A 274 5.05 -38.26 -62.24
C GLU A 274 3.80 -38.13 -61.37
N LYS A 275 2.89 -39.08 -61.60
CA LYS A 275 1.63 -39.29 -60.89
C LYS A 275 1.91 -39.74 -59.46
N GLN A 276 1.52 -38.94 -58.47
CA GLN A 276 1.20 -39.47 -57.14
C GLN A 276 -0.31 -39.38 -56.90
N GLU A 277 -0.89 -40.52 -56.55
CA GLU A 277 -2.32 -40.74 -56.34
C GLU A 277 -2.81 -39.93 -55.13
N GLU A 278 -3.68 -38.93 -55.36
CA GLU A 278 -4.30 -38.13 -54.29
C GLU A 278 -5.44 -38.91 -53.59
N GLN A 279 -5.07 -39.81 -52.66
CA GLN A 279 -6.01 -40.35 -51.67
C GLN A 279 -5.98 -39.52 -50.38
N THR A 280 -7.12 -38.95 -50.01
CA THR A 280 -7.34 -38.33 -48.69
C THR A 280 -8.59 -38.93 -48.08
N HIS A 281 -8.48 -39.52 -46.87
CA HIS A 281 -9.58 -40.14 -46.10
C HIS A 281 -10.45 -41.12 -46.93
N GLY A 282 -9.84 -41.95 -47.77
CA GLY A 282 -10.54 -42.95 -48.60
C GLY A 282 -11.15 -42.42 -49.90
N PHE A 283 -11.00 -41.12 -50.20
CA PHE A 283 -11.45 -40.51 -51.47
C PHE A 283 -10.28 -40.23 -52.42
N VAL A 284 -10.42 -40.65 -53.67
CA VAL A 284 -9.48 -40.37 -54.77
C VAL A 284 -9.94 -39.11 -55.51
N PHE A 285 -9.41 -37.94 -55.14
CA PHE A 285 -9.88 -36.65 -55.64
C PHE A 285 -9.55 -36.41 -57.12
N SER A 286 -8.48 -37.03 -57.63
CA SER A 286 -8.16 -37.02 -59.05
C SER A 286 -9.29 -37.64 -59.89
N LYS A 287 -9.80 -38.80 -59.47
CA LYS A 287 -10.88 -39.51 -60.16
C LYS A 287 -12.24 -38.82 -59.99
N LEU A 288 -12.51 -38.21 -58.83
CA LEU A 288 -13.72 -37.42 -58.59
C LEU A 288 -13.79 -36.15 -59.45
N LYS A 289 -12.65 -35.49 -59.67
CA LYS A 289 -12.54 -34.31 -60.55
C LYS A 289 -12.67 -34.66 -62.03
N GLU A 290 -12.29 -35.88 -62.43
CA GLU A 290 -12.53 -36.42 -63.78
C GLU A 290 -14.00 -36.78 -64.00
N LEU A 291 -14.65 -37.40 -63.02
CA LEU A 291 -16.06 -37.82 -63.10
C LEU A 291 -17.06 -36.66 -63.01
N HIS A 292 -16.72 -35.59 -62.28
CA HIS A 292 -17.58 -34.41 -62.13
C HIS A 292 -16.85 -33.09 -62.46
N PRO A 293 -16.60 -32.81 -63.76
CA PRO A 293 -15.84 -31.65 -64.20
C PRO A 293 -16.50 -30.30 -63.83
N ASN A 294 -17.82 -30.29 -63.67
CA ASN A 294 -18.62 -29.10 -63.39
C ASN A 294 -18.56 -28.68 -61.90
N LYS A 295 -18.05 -29.55 -61.02
CA LYS A 295 -18.03 -29.37 -59.56
C LYS A 295 -16.61 -29.26 -58.97
N LYS A 296 -15.64 -28.85 -59.78
CA LYS A 296 -14.23 -28.76 -59.36
C LYS A 296 -14.01 -27.80 -58.18
N SER A 297 -14.74 -26.69 -58.11
CA SER A 297 -14.68 -25.77 -56.96
C SER A 297 -15.21 -26.44 -55.71
N GLU A 298 -16.42 -27.00 -55.76
CA GLU A 298 -17.06 -27.70 -54.63
C GLU A 298 -16.26 -28.91 -54.14
N LEU A 299 -15.60 -29.65 -55.05
CA LEU A 299 -14.70 -30.76 -54.70
C LEU A 299 -13.41 -30.29 -54.03
N ASN A 300 -12.92 -29.09 -54.38
CA ASN A 300 -11.82 -28.47 -53.67
C ASN A 300 -12.28 -27.97 -52.29
N ASP A 301 -13.47 -27.39 -52.19
CA ASP A 301 -14.08 -26.96 -50.92
C ASP A 301 -14.34 -28.16 -49.98
N PHE A 302 -14.80 -29.28 -50.55
CA PHE A 302 -14.98 -30.54 -49.82
C PHE A 302 -13.66 -31.18 -49.40
N ARG A 303 -12.61 -31.08 -50.23
CA ARG A 303 -11.25 -31.49 -49.85
C ARG A 303 -10.72 -30.63 -48.71
N THR A 304 -10.92 -29.31 -48.77
CA THR A 304 -10.56 -28.41 -47.66
C THR A 304 -11.37 -28.71 -46.41
N TYR A 305 -12.65 -29.07 -46.54
CA TYR A 305 -13.49 -29.51 -45.43
C TYR A 305 -12.99 -30.82 -44.78
N LEU A 306 -12.57 -31.81 -45.58
CA LEU A 306 -11.97 -33.05 -45.05
C LEU A 306 -10.59 -32.84 -44.43
N LEU A 307 -9.85 -31.82 -44.89
CA LEU A 307 -8.63 -31.36 -44.23
C LEU A 307 -8.95 -30.53 -42.96
N ASP A 308 -10.11 -29.87 -42.91
CA ASP A 308 -10.60 -29.14 -41.74
C ASP A 308 -11.14 -30.10 -40.65
N GLY A 309 -11.56 -31.30 -41.03
CA GLY A 309 -11.88 -32.40 -40.12
C GLY A 309 -10.66 -33.18 -39.59
N SER A 310 -9.43 -32.81 -40.00
CA SER A 310 -8.20 -33.44 -39.48
C SER A 310 -7.80 -32.85 -38.12
N ASP A 311 -7.27 -33.70 -37.24
CA ASP A 311 -6.96 -33.44 -35.83
C ASP A 311 -6.55 -31.97 -35.52
N PRO A 312 -7.28 -31.24 -34.65
CA PRO A 312 -6.97 -29.86 -34.28
C PRO A 312 -5.55 -29.70 -33.72
N MET A 313 -4.91 -30.79 -33.29
CA MET A 313 -3.56 -30.80 -32.70
C MET A 313 -2.43 -31.05 -33.70
N THR A 314 -2.69 -31.06 -35.02
CA THR A 314 -1.63 -31.21 -36.04
C THR A 314 -0.60 -30.05 -35.95
N PRO A 315 0.73 -30.30 -35.99
CA PRO A 315 1.75 -29.26 -35.80
C PRO A 315 1.70 -28.16 -36.86
N LEU A 316 1.82 -26.90 -36.42
CA LEU A 316 1.95 -25.72 -37.30
C LEU A 316 3.40 -25.52 -37.74
N LYS A 317 3.60 -25.03 -38.98
CA LYS A 317 4.93 -24.64 -39.49
C LYS A 317 5.37 -23.30 -38.90
N ALA A 318 6.69 -23.06 -38.79
CA ALA A 318 7.25 -21.84 -38.21
C ALA A 318 6.68 -20.54 -38.81
N TRP A 319 6.56 -20.46 -40.13
CA TRP A 319 6.00 -19.28 -40.82
C TRP A 319 4.50 -19.06 -40.54
N GLN A 320 3.73 -20.11 -40.24
CA GLN A 320 2.31 -20.01 -39.89
C GLN A 320 2.09 -19.45 -38.47
N MET A 321 3.13 -19.49 -37.63
CA MET A 321 3.07 -19.03 -36.25
C MET A 321 3.39 -17.54 -36.10
N GLN A 322 4.08 -16.92 -37.07
CA GLN A 322 4.65 -15.58 -36.95
C GLN A 322 3.61 -14.51 -36.56
N ASP A 323 2.42 -14.57 -37.18
CA ASP A 323 1.37 -13.55 -37.06
C ASP A 323 0.23 -13.95 -36.11
N LEU A 324 0.34 -15.06 -35.36
CA LEU A 324 -0.78 -15.59 -34.56
C LEU A 324 -1.35 -14.57 -33.56
N SER A 325 -0.48 -13.76 -32.95
CA SER A 325 -0.90 -12.69 -32.03
C SER A 325 -1.76 -11.64 -32.74
N LEU A 326 -1.27 -11.11 -33.87
CA LEU A 326 -2.01 -10.14 -34.70
C LEU A 326 -3.32 -10.74 -35.22
N GLN A 327 -3.29 -12.00 -35.66
CA GLN A 327 -4.46 -12.72 -36.15
C GLN A 327 -5.53 -12.90 -35.07
N CYS A 328 -5.12 -13.17 -33.83
CA CYS A 328 -6.02 -13.28 -32.69
C CYS A 328 -6.74 -11.96 -32.42
N ALA A 329 -5.99 -10.85 -32.31
CA ALA A 329 -6.57 -9.53 -32.08
C ALA A 329 -7.48 -9.09 -33.23
N TYR A 330 -7.02 -9.26 -34.47
CA TYR A 330 -7.78 -8.90 -35.67
C TYR A 330 -9.07 -9.71 -35.81
N ARG A 331 -9.02 -11.02 -35.53
CA ARG A 331 -10.21 -11.89 -35.57
C ARG A 331 -11.26 -11.44 -34.56
N ALA A 332 -10.86 -11.07 -33.34
CA ALA A 332 -11.78 -10.57 -32.32
C ALA A 332 -12.42 -9.23 -32.73
N LEU A 333 -11.62 -8.29 -33.24
CA LEU A 333 -12.09 -6.98 -33.70
C LEU A 333 -12.98 -7.02 -34.96
N SER A 334 -13.01 -8.15 -35.67
CA SER A 334 -13.87 -8.35 -36.84
C SER A 334 -15.33 -8.63 -36.48
N GLU A 335 -15.65 -8.83 -35.19
CA GLU A 335 -17.02 -9.01 -34.71
C GLU A 335 -17.84 -7.70 -34.81
N LYS A 336 -19.17 -7.84 -34.81
CA LYS A 336 -20.08 -6.70 -35.07
C LYS A 336 -20.19 -5.74 -33.89
N THR A 337 -20.13 -6.26 -32.67
CA THR A 337 -20.27 -5.47 -31.44
C THR A 337 -19.00 -5.54 -30.58
N PRO A 338 -18.63 -4.47 -29.85
CA PRO A 338 -17.47 -4.49 -28.96
C PRO A 338 -17.54 -5.56 -27.85
N GLU A 339 -18.75 -5.88 -27.37
CA GLU A 339 -18.98 -6.92 -26.36
C GLU A 339 -18.73 -8.33 -26.93
N GLU A 340 -19.23 -8.62 -28.14
CA GLU A 340 -18.92 -9.89 -28.83
C GLU A 340 -17.43 -10.00 -29.16
N ALA A 341 -16.80 -8.89 -29.56
CA ALA A 341 -15.36 -8.83 -29.79
C ALA A 341 -14.56 -9.19 -28.52
N PHE A 342 -14.93 -8.63 -27.38
CA PHE A 342 -14.31 -8.94 -26.09
C PHE A 342 -14.53 -10.40 -25.67
N ASN A 343 -15.75 -10.91 -25.77
CA ASN A 343 -16.05 -12.30 -25.43
C ASN A 343 -15.30 -13.28 -26.33
N THR A 344 -15.20 -12.99 -27.63
CA THR A 344 -14.42 -13.77 -28.60
C THR A 344 -12.94 -13.74 -28.24
N LEU A 345 -12.40 -12.59 -27.84
CA LEU A 345 -11.01 -12.44 -27.41
C LEU A 345 -10.70 -13.30 -26.18
N VAL A 346 -11.59 -13.29 -25.18
CA VAL A 346 -11.49 -14.15 -23.98
C VAL A 346 -11.54 -15.63 -24.37
N GLU A 347 -12.47 -16.04 -25.23
CA GLU A 347 -12.61 -17.43 -25.69
C GLU A 347 -11.37 -17.92 -26.45
N LEU A 348 -10.86 -17.10 -27.38
CA LEU A 348 -9.67 -17.40 -28.16
C LEU A 348 -8.44 -17.56 -27.27
N SER A 349 -8.28 -16.69 -26.27
CA SER A 349 -7.17 -16.78 -25.33
C SER A 349 -7.30 -18.01 -24.41
N GLN A 350 -8.49 -18.29 -23.88
CA GLN A 350 -8.75 -19.43 -22.99
C GLN A 350 -8.62 -20.82 -23.66
N ASN A 351 -8.85 -20.90 -24.98
CA ASN A 351 -8.80 -22.15 -25.75
C ASN A 351 -7.72 -22.14 -26.85
N PHE A 352 -6.70 -21.29 -26.70
CA PHE A 352 -5.75 -20.96 -27.76
C PHE A 352 -5.14 -22.17 -28.48
N PRO A 353 -4.67 -23.25 -27.81
CA PRO A 353 -4.04 -24.38 -28.50
C PRO A 353 -4.94 -25.01 -29.56
N SER A 354 -6.23 -25.17 -29.27
CA SER A 354 -7.23 -25.71 -30.21
C SER A 354 -7.63 -24.74 -31.31
N ARG A 355 -7.46 -23.43 -31.09
CA ARG A 355 -7.86 -22.37 -32.03
C ARG A 355 -6.72 -21.90 -32.93
N ALA A 356 -5.47 -22.17 -32.59
CA ALA A 356 -4.28 -21.68 -33.29
C ALA A 356 -4.29 -21.98 -34.80
N ARG A 357 -4.69 -23.19 -35.21
CA ARG A 357 -4.75 -23.58 -36.64
C ARG A 357 -5.83 -22.84 -37.43
N VAL A 358 -6.93 -22.47 -36.78
CA VAL A 358 -7.98 -21.65 -37.40
C VAL A 358 -7.48 -20.21 -37.54
N LEU A 359 -6.80 -19.70 -36.50
CA LEU A 359 -6.22 -18.35 -36.50
C LEU A 359 -5.14 -18.17 -37.56
N SER A 360 -4.28 -19.18 -37.80
CA SER A 360 -3.21 -19.08 -38.81
C SER A 360 -3.70 -18.82 -40.23
N LYS A 361 -4.98 -19.12 -40.51
CA LYS A 361 -5.61 -18.88 -41.82
C LYS A 361 -6.17 -17.46 -41.96
N VAL A 362 -6.27 -16.69 -40.87
CA VAL A 362 -6.81 -15.33 -40.88
C VAL A 362 -5.79 -14.39 -41.51
N LYS A 363 -6.21 -13.65 -42.54
CA LYS A 363 -5.36 -12.63 -43.18
C LYS A 363 -5.54 -11.30 -42.45
N VAL A 364 -4.46 -10.76 -41.91
CA VAL A 364 -4.44 -9.47 -41.21
C VAL A 364 -4.27 -8.33 -42.22
N ASP A 365 -5.07 -7.28 -42.07
CA ASP A 365 -4.97 -6.07 -42.91
C ASP A 365 -3.71 -5.25 -42.57
N SER A 366 -3.09 -4.62 -43.58
CA SER A 366 -1.87 -3.83 -43.38
C SER A 366 -2.10 -2.62 -42.48
N SER A 367 -3.29 -2.01 -42.55
CA SER A 367 -3.64 -0.87 -41.73
C SER A 367 -3.72 -1.20 -40.23
N PHE A 368 -4.12 -2.43 -39.88
CA PHE A 368 -4.10 -2.91 -38.49
C PHE A 368 -2.66 -3.09 -37.99
N ARG A 369 -1.79 -3.67 -38.83
CA ARG A 369 -0.37 -3.89 -38.50
C ARG A 369 0.37 -2.56 -38.29
N GLU A 370 0.09 -1.54 -39.11
CA GLU A 370 0.62 -0.18 -38.92
C GLU A 370 0.09 0.46 -37.63
N SER A 371 -1.21 0.33 -37.36
CA SER A 371 -1.83 0.83 -36.12
C SER A 371 -1.18 0.21 -34.87
N ASN A 372 -0.90 -1.09 -34.88
CA ASN A 372 -0.22 -1.78 -33.77
C ASN A 372 1.23 -1.30 -33.59
N LYS A 373 1.95 -1.00 -34.68
CA LYS A 373 3.31 -0.44 -34.60
C LYS A 373 3.33 0.96 -33.99
N VAL A 374 2.37 1.81 -34.36
CA VAL A 374 2.24 3.15 -33.77
C VAL A 374 1.97 3.04 -32.27
N ASN A 375 1.07 2.14 -31.86
CA ASN A 375 0.83 1.86 -30.45
C ASN A 375 2.13 1.43 -29.72
N GLN A 376 2.91 0.52 -30.32
CA GLN A 376 4.20 0.05 -29.77
C GLN A 376 5.23 1.16 -29.58
N GLU A 377 5.34 2.09 -30.53
CA GLU A 377 6.25 3.23 -30.42
C GLU A 377 5.85 4.16 -29.27
N GLU A 378 4.55 4.40 -29.10
CA GLU A 378 4.00 5.19 -27.98
C GLU A 378 4.29 4.51 -26.63
N PHE A 379 4.03 3.21 -26.52
CA PHE A 379 4.29 2.42 -25.31
C PHE A 379 5.77 2.42 -24.90
N ARG A 380 6.67 2.24 -25.86
CA ARG A 380 8.11 2.22 -25.59
C ARG A 380 8.65 3.60 -25.22
N SER A 381 8.18 4.66 -25.88
CA SER A 381 8.72 6.02 -25.69
C SER A 381 8.21 6.71 -24.42
N HIS A 382 6.97 6.45 -24.00
CA HIS A 382 6.35 7.17 -22.88
C HIS A 382 6.07 6.30 -21.64
N MET A 383 5.97 4.98 -21.80
CA MET A 383 5.57 4.07 -20.71
C MET A 383 6.61 2.98 -20.38
N GLU A 384 7.71 2.91 -21.14
CA GLU A 384 8.77 1.90 -20.98
C GLU A 384 8.25 0.45 -21.13
N ILE A 385 7.18 0.25 -21.91
CA ILE A 385 6.61 -1.06 -22.17
C ILE A 385 7.13 -1.58 -23.50
N GLU A 386 7.83 -2.71 -23.45
CA GLU A 386 8.35 -3.40 -24.64
C GLU A 386 7.24 -4.12 -25.44
N PRO A 387 7.43 -4.32 -26.76
CA PRO A 387 6.51 -5.09 -27.59
C PRO A 387 6.25 -6.51 -27.05
N GLY A 388 4.97 -6.88 -26.90
CA GLY A 388 4.55 -8.18 -26.38
C GLY A 388 4.37 -8.25 -24.86
N ASN A 389 4.77 -7.21 -24.12
CA ASN A 389 4.47 -7.10 -22.70
C ASN A 389 3.05 -6.52 -22.50
N SER A 390 2.36 -7.01 -21.48
CA SER A 390 1.05 -6.51 -21.08
C SER A 390 1.16 -5.56 -19.88
N ALA A 391 0.18 -4.68 -19.68
CA ALA A 391 0.07 -3.80 -18.52
C ALA A 391 -1.40 -3.48 -18.22
N LEU A 392 -1.72 -3.21 -16.95
CA LEU A 392 -3.06 -2.82 -16.51
C LEU A 392 -3.02 -1.53 -15.72
N TYR A 393 -3.97 -0.63 -15.99
CA TYR A 393 -4.15 0.63 -15.29
C TYR A 393 -5.60 0.76 -14.81
N ILE A 394 -5.78 1.20 -13.57
CA ILE A 394 -7.08 1.52 -12.97
C ILE A 394 -7.04 2.98 -12.56
N ASN A 395 -7.88 3.83 -13.15
CA ASN A 395 -7.84 5.28 -12.97
C ASN A 395 -6.41 5.86 -13.10
N SER A 396 -5.67 5.38 -14.11
CA SER A 396 -4.28 5.77 -14.39
C SER A 396 -3.24 5.30 -13.36
N VAL A 397 -3.61 4.45 -12.40
CA VAL A 397 -2.69 3.76 -11.49
C VAL A 397 -2.27 2.42 -12.09
N GLN A 398 -0.97 2.24 -12.33
CA GLN A 398 -0.42 1.00 -12.85
C GLN A 398 -0.53 -0.11 -11.80
N GLN A 399 -1.11 -1.25 -12.18
CA GLN A 399 -1.14 -2.46 -11.36
C GLN A 399 0.06 -3.35 -11.73
N SER A 400 0.72 -3.92 -10.73
CA SER A 400 1.76 -4.93 -10.94
C SER A 400 1.12 -6.23 -11.40
N LEU A 401 1.52 -6.76 -12.56
CA LEU A 401 0.95 -8.00 -13.08
C LEU A 401 1.43 -9.24 -12.33
N ASP A 402 2.60 -9.20 -11.71
CA ASP A 402 3.15 -10.38 -11.03
C ASP A 402 2.22 -10.82 -9.88
N THR A 403 1.80 -9.86 -9.07
CA THR A 403 0.98 -10.06 -7.87
C THR A 403 -0.52 -9.83 -8.09
N ILE A 404 -0.99 -9.73 -9.34
CA ILE A 404 -2.39 -9.35 -9.62
C ILE A 404 -3.35 -10.53 -9.48
N ASP A 405 -4.38 -10.34 -8.68
CA ASP A 405 -5.54 -11.23 -8.55
C ASP A 405 -6.82 -10.41 -8.26
N LEU A 406 -7.98 -11.08 -8.20
CA LEU A 406 -9.25 -10.39 -7.89
C LEU A 406 -9.33 -9.82 -6.46
N TYR A 407 -8.57 -10.36 -5.50
CA TYR A 407 -8.57 -9.92 -4.11
C TYR A 407 -7.81 -8.60 -3.95
N VAL A 408 -6.60 -8.52 -4.53
CA VAL A 408 -5.78 -7.31 -4.64
C VAL A 408 -6.51 -6.26 -5.47
N LEU A 409 -7.15 -6.65 -6.59
CA LEU A 409 -7.96 -5.75 -7.40
C LEU A 409 -9.15 -5.19 -6.63
N LEU A 410 -9.86 -6.01 -5.85
CA LEU A 410 -10.97 -5.52 -5.03
C LEU A 410 -10.50 -4.48 -4.02
N ASN A 411 -9.37 -4.71 -3.34
CA ASN A 411 -8.77 -3.73 -2.42
C ASN A 411 -8.42 -2.42 -3.13
N ALA A 412 -7.79 -2.49 -4.32
CA ALA A 412 -7.48 -1.31 -5.13
C ALA A 412 -8.75 -0.55 -5.55
N LEU A 413 -9.80 -1.27 -5.98
CA LEU A 413 -11.09 -0.71 -6.38
C LEU A 413 -11.86 -0.11 -5.20
N LEU A 414 -11.75 -0.67 -3.99
CA LEU A 414 -12.36 -0.09 -2.79
C LEU A 414 -11.74 1.27 -2.46
N ASN A 415 -10.41 1.37 -2.47
CA ASN A 415 -9.70 2.62 -2.20
C ASN A 415 -10.01 3.69 -3.25
N GLU A 416 -9.94 3.33 -4.54
CA GLU A 416 -10.29 4.24 -5.64
C GLU A 416 -11.79 4.59 -5.67
N GLY A 417 -12.67 3.62 -5.37
CA GLY A 417 -14.11 3.80 -5.35
C GLY A 417 -14.54 4.81 -4.29
N GLN A 418 -13.97 4.73 -3.08
CA GLN A 418 -14.19 5.73 -2.02
C GLN A 418 -13.73 7.13 -2.44
N MET A 419 -12.60 7.23 -3.12
CA MET A 419 -12.10 8.51 -3.63
C MET A 419 -13.06 9.11 -4.65
N MET A 420 -13.49 8.32 -5.64
CA MET A 420 -14.45 8.73 -6.67
C MET A 420 -15.80 9.16 -6.07
N GLU A 421 -16.27 8.42 -5.07
CA GLU A 421 -17.48 8.74 -4.34
C GLU A 421 -17.40 10.11 -3.66
N ARG A 422 -16.32 10.37 -2.92
CA ARG A 422 -16.12 11.65 -2.23
C ARG A 422 -16.01 12.82 -3.19
N LEU A 423 -15.37 12.63 -4.34
CA LEU A 423 -15.29 13.62 -5.41
C LEU A 423 -16.67 13.92 -6.00
N HIS A 424 -17.49 12.88 -6.20
CA HIS A 424 -18.87 13.04 -6.66
C HIS A 424 -19.74 13.82 -5.66
N LEU A 425 -19.59 13.54 -4.36
CA LEU A 425 -20.32 14.25 -3.28
C LEU A 425 -20.01 15.75 -3.22
N ILE A 426 -18.82 16.18 -3.66
CA ILE A 426 -18.44 17.60 -3.74
C ILE A 426 -19.03 18.29 -4.98
N GLY A 427 -19.72 17.54 -5.85
CA GLY A 427 -20.38 18.05 -7.05
C GLY A 427 -19.54 17.93 -8.32
N LEU A 428 -18.48 17.12 -8.32
CA LEU A 428 -17.74 16.81 -9.56
C LEU A 428 -18.54 15.80 -10.39
N ASN A 429 -18.74 16.12 -11.66
CA ASN A 429 -19.34 15.21 -12.62
C ASN A 429 -18.31 14.13 -13.05
N LYS A 430 -18.76 13.17 -13.85
CA LYS A 430 -17.93 12.08 -14.38
C LYS A 430 -16.73 12.58 -15.20
N SER A 431 -16.91 13.59 -16.05
CA SER A 431 -15.84 14.11 -16.91
C SER A 431 -14.77 14.86 -16.11
N HIS A 432 -15.18 15.68 -15.14
CA HIS A 432 -14.28 16.38 -14.22
C HIS A 432 -13.50 15.38 -13.36
N THR A 433 -14.17 14.36 -12.83
CA THR A 433 -13.53 13.30 -12.03
C THR A 433 -12.52 12.53 -12.88
N ARG A 434 -12.90 12.14 -14.11
CA ARG A 434 -11.98 11.47 -15.05
C ARG A 434 -10.74 12.33 -15.32
N GLN A 435 -10.93 13.60 -15.71
CA GLN A 435 -9.81 14.49 -16.02
C GLN A 435 -8.90 14.75 -14.81
N LEU A 436 -9.47 14.83 -13.60
CA LEU A 436 -8.71 14.97 -12.36
C LEU A 436 -7.86 13.73 -12.07
N LEU A 437 -8.44 12.52 -12.20
CA LEU A 437 -7.76 11.25 -11.92
C LEU A 437 -6.73 10.88 -13.00
N THR A 438 -6.94 11.26 -14.26
CA THR A 438 -5.99 11.01 -15.36
C THR A 438 -4.83 12.01 -15.41
N SER A 439 -4.89 13.08 -14.61
CA SER A 439 -3.83 14.09 -14.59
C SER A 439 -2.64 13.64 -13.75
N GLU A 440 -1.42 14.06 -14.13
CA GLU A 440 -0.20 13.77 -13.37
C GLU A 440 -0.16 14.51 -12.04
N LEU A 441 -0.71 13.86 -11.02
CA LEU A 441 -0.66 14.32 -9.63
C LEU A 441 0.59 13.80 -8.89
N ASN A 442 1.55 13.19 -9.60
CA ASN A 442 2.74 12.56 -9.00
C ASN A 442 3.44 13.47 -8.00
N ILE A 443 3.24 13.18 -6.71
CA ILE A 443 3.90 13.83 -5.58
C ILE A 443 5.39 13.55 -5.72
N GLN A 444 6.14 14.50 -6.26
CA GLN A 444 7.59 14.39 -6.29
C GLN A 444 8.11 14.56 -4.87
N THR A 445 8.91 13.60 -4.41
CA THR A 445 9.68 13.71 -3.18
C THR A 445 10.78 14.75 -3.39
N ILE A 446 10.48 15.99 -3.05
CA ILE A 446 11.47 17.08 -3.11
C ILE A 446 12.31 17.02 -1.84
N SER A 447 13.62 16.84 -1.99
CA SER A 447 14.58 16.99 -0.89
C SER A 447 14.82 18.47 -0.63
N TYR A 448 14.42 18.95 0.54
CA TYR A 448 14.74 20.30 1.00
C TYR A 448 16.16 20.34 1.57
N ILE A 449 16.83 21.46 1.32
CA ILE A 449 18.20 21.70 1.75
C ILE A 449 18.18 22.82 2.78
N LEU A 450 18.83 22.62 3.92
CA LEU A 450 19.00 23.67 4.93
C LEU A 450 20.05 24.68 4.46
N ASP A 451 19.75 25.97 4.59
CA ASP A 451 20.77 27.02 4.43
C ASP A 451 21.79 26.91 5.56
N PHE A 452 23.01 26.50 5.21
CA PHE A 452 24.12 26.33 6.13
C PHE A 452 25.05 27.56 6.16
N ARG A 453 24.65 28.70 5.58
CA ARG A 453 25.44 29.94 5.69
C ARG A 453 25.11 30.64 7.01
N HIS A 454 25.71 30.15 8.09
CA HIS A 454 25.57 30.77 9.41
C HIS A 454 26.95 31.05 10.03
N PRO A 455 27.18 32.25 10.62
CA PRO A 455 28.46 32.60 11.24
C PRO A 455 28.84 31.67 12.40
N SER A 456 27.85 31.01 13.02
CA SER A 456 28.07 30.09 14.15
C SER A 456 28.66 28.74 13.74
N ILE A 457 28.72 28.40 12.45
CA ILE A 457 29.35 27.15 12.01
C ILE A 457 30.86 27.33 12.03
N PHE A 458 31.54 26.49 12.80
CA PHE A 458 32.99 26.54 12.90
C PHE A 458 33.64 25.66 11.82
N TRP A 459 34.29 26.30 10.84
CA TRP A 459 35.00 25.59 9.75
C TRP A 459 36.43 25.19 10.17
N LEU A 460 36.77 23.90 10.01
CA LEU A 460 38.09 23.34 10.29
C LEU A 460 39.12 23.63 9.20
N ASN A 461 38.67 23.63 7.94
CA ASN A 461 39.47 23.91 6.75
C ASN A 461 38.73 24.83 5.77
N ASP A 462 39.49 25.50 4.92
CA ASP A 462 39.02 26.26 3.76
C ASP A 462 39.89 25.89 2.54
N LEU A 463 39.31 25.13 1.60
CA LEU A 463 40.03 24.59 0.45
C LEU A 463 40.59 25.69 -0.46
N GLU A 464 40.01 26.89 -0.42
CA GLU A 464 40.42 28.01 -1.27
C GLU A 464 41.57 28.82 -0.65
N LYS A 465 41.60 28.94 0.69
CA LYS A 465 42.52 29.86 1.39
C LYS A 465 43.68 29.14 2.07
N ASP A 466 43.50 27.91 2.54
CA ASP A 466 44.52 27.25 3.35
C ASP A 466 45.74 26.86 2.52
N SER A 467 46.93 27.01 3.13
CA SER A 467 48.21 26.70 2.48
C SER A 467 48.37 25.22 2.11
N GLN A 468 47.67 24.31 2.80
CA GLN A 468 47.70 22.87 2.56
C GLN A 468 47.21 22.51 1.15
N TYR A 469 46.18 23.20 0.66
CA TYR A 469 45.56 22.93 -0.64
C TYR A 469 46.13 23.78 -1.78
N ALA A 470 47.22 24.54 -1.55
CA ALA A 470 47.75 25.49 -2.52
C ALA A 470 48.21 24.83 -3.85
N LYS A 471 48.55 23.53 -3.82
CA LYS A 471 48.97 22.75 -4.99
C LYS A 471 47.81 22.34 -5.91
N TRP A 472 46.57 22.45 -5.44
CA TRP A 472 45.41 21.97 -6.19
C TRP A 472 44.99 22.98 -7.26
N PRO A 473 44.47 22.50 -8.42
CA PRO A 473 43.96 23.38 -9.46
C PRO A 473 42.75 24.19 -8.98
N SER A 474 42.60 25.44 -9.43
CA SER A 474 41.50 26.33 -9.02
C SER A 474 40.38 26.49 -10.05
N SER A 475 40.49 25.86 -11.22
CA SER A 475 39.53 25.99 -12.33
C SER A 475 38.54 24.84 -12.37
N TYR A 476 37.26 25.13 -12.59
CA TYR A 476 36.21 24.12 -12.74
C TYR A 476 36.39 23.27 -14.00
N TYR A 477 37.07 23.79 -15.03
CA TYR A 477 37.38 23.03 -16.25
C TYR A 477 38.25 21.79 -15.98
N ASP A 478 39.00 21.78 -14.88
CA ASP A 478 39.82 20.62 -14.50
C ASP A 478 38.98 19.43 -14.04
N LEU A 479 37.70 19.64 -13.71
CA LEU A 479 36.73 18.55 -13.49
C LEU A 479 36.41 17.78 -14.77
N LEU A 480 36.49 18.41 -15.96
CA LEU A 480 36.19 17.77 -17.25
C LEU A 480 37.33 16.89 -17.77
N ARG A 481 38.53 16.98 -17.18
CA ARG A 481 39.66 16.15 -17.61
C ARG A 481 39.35 14.69 -17.33
N ASN A 482 39.63 13.82 -18.30
CA ASN A 482 39.35 12.39 -18.20
C ASN A 482 40.15 11.75 -17.04
N ASN A 483 39.49 11.03 -16.15
CA ASN A 483 40.13 10.24 -15.09
C ASN A 483 40.08 8.76 -15.46
N PHE A 484 41.23 8.11 -15.67
CA PHE A 484 41.27 6.69 -16.02
C PHE A 484 40.65 5.78 -14.95
N PHE A 485 40.56 6.24 -13.69
CA PHE A 485 40.05 5.45 -12.56
C PHE A 485 38.68 5.90 -12.03
N GLY A 486 38.01 6.86 -12.68
CA GLY A 486 36.65 7.30 -12.30
C GLY A 486 36.50 7.91 -10.88
N GLY A 487 37.58 8.08 -10.11
CA GLY A 487 37.54 8.61 -8.75
C GLY A 487 37.37 10.13 -8.65
N LEU A 488 37.12 10.59 -7.42
CA LEU A 488 36.94 12.01 -7.06
C LEU A 488 38.12 12.88 -7.49
N ARG A 489 37.82 14.09 -7.97
CA ARG A 489 38.83 15.08 -8.37
C ARG A 489 39.16 16.03 -7.22
N THR A 490 40.46 16.25 -7.00
CA THR A 490 40.95 17.29 -6.07
C THR A 490 40.97 18.64 -6.79
N ILE A 491 40.19 19.60 -6.28
CA ILE A 491 40.12 20.96 -6.80
C ILE A 491 40.10 21.94 -5.62
N ARG A 492 40.80 23.06 -5.79
CA ARG A 492 40.95 24.15 -4.82
C ARG A 492 39.69 25.04 -4.80
N LYS A 493 38.52 24.43 -4.57
CA LYS A 493 37.20 25.08 -4.54
C LYS A 493 36.33 24.41 -3.48
N ASN A 494 35.53 25.19 -2.75
CA ASN A 494 34.66 24.69 -1.68
C ASN A 494 33.36 24.03 -2.22
N LEU A 495 33.51 22.99 -3.04
CA LEU A 495 32.40 22.27 -3.69
C LEU A 495 31.57 21.44 -2.70
N TYR A 496 32.25 20.74 -1.81
CA TYR A 496 31.64 19.76 -0.91
C TYR A 496 31.77 20.26 0.51
N ASN A 497 30.65 20.61 1.15
CA ASN A 497 30.61 21.12 2.51
C ASN A 497 29.91 20.11 3.41
N LEU A 498 30.56 19.72 4.51
CA LEU A 498 30.07 18.77 5.48
C LEU A 498 29.95 19.48 6.84
N VAL A 499 28.72 19.73 7.31
CA VAL A 499 28.48 20.35 8.62
C VAL A 499 28.00 19.29 9.59
N ILE A 500 28.69 19.14 10.71
CA ILE A 500 28.42 18.11 11.72
C ILE A 500 27.98 18.80 13.01
N ILE A 501 26.83 18.38 13.51
CA ILE A 501 26.19 18.90 14.72
C ILE A 501 26.21 17.79 15.77
N ILE A 502 26.93 18.00 16.87
CA ILE A 502 27.18 16.97 17.89
C ILE A 502 27.03 17.55 19.31
N ASP A 503 26.61 16.70 20.25
CA ASP A 503 26.73 16.97 21.69
C ASP A 503 27.90 16.15 22.24
N PRO A 504 28.96 16.79 22.74
CA PRO A 504 30.11 16.10 23.31
C PRO A 504 29.81 15.17 24.48
N SER A 505 28.66 15.31 25.14
CA SER A 505 28.25 14.42 26.23
C SER A 505 27.79 13.04 25.73
N GLN A 506 27.42 12.91 24.45
CA GLN A 506 27.01 11.64 23.85
C GLN A 506 28.19 10.94 23.19
N ILE A 507 28.98 10.23 24.02
CA ILE A 507 30.26 9.63 23.60
C ILE A 507 30.04 8.53 22.55
N ASP A 508 29.09 7.63 22.79
CA ASP A 508 28.89 6.42 21.97
C ASP A 508 28.54 6.75 20.50
N THR A 509 27.70 7.75 20.27
CA THR A 509 27.27 8.17 18.93
C THR A 509 28.23 9.15 18.25
N SER A 510 28.93 9.97 19.04
CA SER A 510 29.81 11.02 18.50
C SER A 510 31.23 10.53 18.19
N TYR A 511 31.68 9.43 18.81
CA TYR A 511 33.05 8.93 18.66
C TYR A 511 33.39 8.55 17.22
N ASP A 512 32.57 7.71 16.58
CA ASP A 512 32.85 7.22 15.23
C ASP A 512 32.83 8.35 14.19
N LEU A 513 31.90 9.29 14.32
CA LEU A 513 31.86 10.48 13.47
C LEU A 513 33.11 11.35 13.63
N MET A 514 33.55 11.60 14.86
CA MET A 514 34.74 12.42 15.11
C MET A 514 36.04 11.74 14.68
N LYS A 515 36.10 10.41 14.75
CA LYS A 515 37.19 9.61 14.19
C LYS A 515 37.24 9.74 12.67
N ASN A 516 36.10 9.66 11.99
CA ASN A 516 36.01 9.83 10.53
C ASN A 516 36.38 11.26 10.11
N VAL A 517 35.97 12.27 10.88
CA VAL A 517 36.36 13.67 10.65
C VAL A 517 37.88 13.87 10.74
N GLU A 518 38.52 13.28 11.76
CA GLU A 518 39.98 13.32 11.87
C GLU A 518 40.63 12.66 10.65
N ALA A 519 40.14 11.50 10.22
CA ALA A 519 40.63 10.81 9.03
C ALA A 519 40.47 11.68 7.77
N TYR A 520 39.30 12.27 7.53
CA TYR A 520 39.02 13.12 6.37
C TYR A 520 39.92 14.35 6.30
N PHE A 521 40.16 14.98 7.46
CA PHE A 521 41.06 16.13 7.55
C PHE A 521 42.53 15.72 7.37
N VAL A 522 42.98 14.61 7.96
CA VAL A 522 44.36 14.14 7.86
C VAL A 522 44.72 13.62 6.47
N HIS A 523 43.76 13.01 5.77
CA HIS A 523 43.94 12.49 4.41
C HIS A 523 43.69 13.54 3.31
N GLU A 524 43.44 14.80 3.66
CA GLU A 524 43.24 15.91 2.72
C GLU A 524 42.15 15.60 1.67
N LEU A 525 41.03 15.01 2.08
CA LEU A 525 39.90 14.83 1.17
C LEU A 525 39.39 16.20 0.68
N PRO A 526 38.86 16.29 -0.56
CA PRO A 526 38.34 17.55 -1.10
C PRO A 526 36.98 17.89 -0.47
N ILE A 527 36.90 18.00 0.86
CA ILE A 527 35.68 18.31 1.61
C ILE A 527 36.00 19.41 2.61
N ARG A 528 35.13 20.42 2.68
CA ARG A 528 35.16 21.46 3.70
C ARG A 528 34.34 21.02 4.90
N ILE A 529 34.96 20.93 6.08
CA ILE A 529 34.35 20.38 7.29
C ILE A 529 33.99 21.50 8.26
N GLY A 530 32.73 21.55 8.67
CA GLY A 530 32.18 22.44 9.69
C GLY A 530 31.70 21.67 10.91
N LEU A 531 31.92 22.23 12.10
CA LEU A 531 31.47 21.68 13.39
C LEU A 531 30.54 22.66 14.10
N VAL A 532 29.49 22.13 14.72
CA VAL A 532 28.57 22.85 15.62
C VAL A 532 28.42 22.01 16.88
N PHE A 533 28.75 22.60 18.02
CA PHE A 533 28.62 21.94 19.33
C PHE A 533 27.32 22.35 20.00
N VAL A 534 26.46 21.36 20.26
CA VAL A 534 25.26 21.55 21.08
C VAL A 534 25.66 21.26 22.53
N THR A 535 25.60 22.28 23.37
CA THR A 535 26.08 22.21 24.76
C THR A 535 24.90 22.27 25.73
N THR A 536 24.59 21.13 26.35
CA THR A 536 23.47 20.94 27.28
C THR A 536 23.95 20.87 28.73
N ASN A 537 25.05 20.13 28.96
CA ASN A 537 25.60 19.81 30.27
C ASN A 537 26.94 20.52 30.52
N GLU A 538 27.33 20.68 31.78
CA GLU A 538 28.61 21.32 32.17
C GLU A 538 29.84 20.64 31.51
N TYR A 539 29.80 19.31 31.36
CA TYR A 539 30.80 18.55 30.62
C TYR A 539 30.96 19.03 29.17
N SER A 540 29.85 19.14 28.43
CA SER A 540 29.84 19.58 27.03
C SER A 540 30.36 21.01 26.86
N ILE A 541 30.05 21.89 27.82
CA ILE A 541 30.55 23.26 27.88
C ILE A 541 32.07 23.27 28.06
N ASN A 542 32.59 22.46 28.98
CA ASN A 542 34.02 22.37 29.25
C ASN A 542 34.79 21.78 28.05
N VAL A 543 34.24 20.76 27.37
CA VAL A 543 34.84 20.21 26.15
C VAL A 543 34.92 21.26 25.04
N TYR A 544 33.85 22.02 24.82
CA TYR A 544 33.82 23.11 23.84
C TYR A 544 34.88 24.19 24.14
N ARG A 545 34.95 24.65 25.40
CA ARG A 545 35.93 25.66 25.83
C ARG A 545 37.37 25.20 25.58
N ALA A 546 37.68 23.96 25.97
CA ALA A 546 38.97 23.33 25.73
C ALA A 546 39.31 23.24 24.23
N PHE A 547 38.34 22.80 23.42
CA PHE A 547 38.49 22.67 21.97
C PHE A 547 38.78 24.01 21.28
N ARG A 548 37.99 25.05 21.56
CA ARG A 548 38.19 26.39 20.97
C ARG A 548 39.51 27.02 21.40
N TYR A 549 39.91 26.81 22.65
CA TYR A 549 41.17 27.31 23.15
C TYR A 549 42.37 26.72 22.39
N LEU A 550 42.38 25.40 22.15
CA LEU A 550 43.45 24.74 21.38
C LEU A 550 43.60 25.31 19.97
N ILE A 551 42.50 25.65 19.33
CA ILE A 551 42.53 26.17 17.96
C ILE A 551 43.04 27.61 17.93
N LYS A 552 42.51 28.49 18.80
CA LYS A 552 42.83 29.92 18.75
C LYS A 552 44.25 30.23 19.22
N TYR A 553 44.74 29.56 20.26
CA TYR A 553 46.04 29.88 20.87
C TYR A 553 47.17 28.94 20.42
N ASN A 554 46.88 27.66 20.17
CA ASN A 554 47.91 26.69 19.74
C ASN A 554 47.93 26.45 18.21
N GLY A 555 47.00 27.06 17.46
CA GLY A 555 47.05 27.19 16.00
C GLY A 555 46.97 25.90 15.18
N ASN A 556 46.54 24.77 15.76
CA ASN A 556 46.50 23.50 15.04
C ASN A 556 45.18 22.71 15.26
N PRO A 557 44.25 22.72 14.27
CA PRO A 557 42.99 21.96 14.31
C PRO A 557 43.19 20.46 14.56
N LYS A 558 44.29 19.88 14.06
CA LYS A 558 44.60 18.45 14.26
C LYS A 558 44.69 18.09 15.73
N ARG A 559 45.34 18.92 16.55
CA ARG A 559 45.47 18.66 18.00
C ARG A 559 44.13 18.72 18.73
N ALA A 560 43.23 19.58 18.27
CA ALA A 560 41.90 19.72 18.84
C ALA A 560 41.01 18.51 18.53
N LEU A 561 41.13 17.94 17.33
CA LEU A 561 40.47 16.67 16.96
C LEU A 561 41.04 15.48 17.75
N THR A 562 42.38 15.38 17.85
CA THR A 562 43.02 14.33 18.65
C THR A 562 42.63 14.42 20.13
N PHE A 563 42.43 15.64 20.68
CA PHE A 563 41.93 15.83 22.04
C PHE A 563 40.53 15.23 22.25
N ILE A 564 39.60 15.51 21.34
CA ILE A 564 38.24 14.95 21.41
C ILE A 564 38.27 13.43 21.28
N ASN A 565 39.05 12.88 20.34
CA ASN A 565 39.14 11.45 20.12
C ASN A 565 39.78 10.72 21.31
N GLU A 566 40.77 11.31 21.98
CA GLU A 566 41.36 10.75 23.20
C GLU A 566 40.38 10.79 24.38
N LEU A 567 39.61 11.87 24.50
CA LEU A 567 38.58 12.04 25.52
C LEU A 567 37.45 11.01 25.38
N TYR A 568 37.01 10.74 24.15
CA TYR A 568 36.04 9.68 23.86
C TYR A 568 36.62 8.28 24.02
N ARG A 569 37.85 8.04 23.56
CA ARG A 569 38.52 6.73 23.69
C ARG A 569 38.71 6.31 25.16
N THR A 570 38.97 7.27 26.03
CA THR A 570 39.16 7.03 27.48
C THR A 570 37.88 7.14 28.29
N ALA A 571 36.77 7.59 27.68
CA ALA A 571 35.52 7.94 28.35
C ALA A 571 35.72 8.77 29.63
N SER A 572 36.71 9.66 29.62
CA SER A 572 37.10 10.43 30.82
C SER A 572 36.05 11.49 31.14
N THR A 573 35.59 11.50 32.39
CA THR A 573 34.75 12.58 32.95
C THR A 573 35.57 13.82 33.32
N ASP A 574 36.90 13.67 33.49
CA ASP A 574 37.82 14.77 33.80
C ASP A 574 38.43 15.35 32.50
N VAL A 575 37.78 16.40 32.01
CA VAL A 575 38.18 17.16 30.81
C VAL A 575 39.51 17.90 31.02
N GLN A 576 39.78 18.37 32.24
CA GLN A 576 40.93 19.23 32.55
C GLN A 576 42.24 18.45 32.53
N GLN A 577 42.25 17.24 33.08
CA GLN A 577 43.41 16.35 33.03
C GLN A 577 43.75 15.93 31.60
N THR A 578 42.73 15.61 30.80
CA THR A 578 42.92 15.21 29.39
C THR A 578 43.44 16.38 28.57
N PHE A 579 42.90 17.58 28.81
CA PHE A 579 43.37 18.80 28.17
C PHE A 579 44.84 19.09 28.51
N SER A 580 45.26 19.01 29.78
CA SER A 580 46.65 19.28 30.16
C SER A 580 47.64 18.30 29.52
N LYS A 581 47.27 17.00 29.40
CA LYS A 581 48.06 15.98 28.70
C LYS A 581 48.24 16.30 27.21
N VAL A 582 47.16 16.66 26.51
CA VAL A 582 47.20 16.89 25.05
C VAL A 582 47.78 18.27 24.71
N ALA A 583 47.43 19.30 25.48
CA ALA A 583 47.88 20.67 25.27
C ALA A 583 49.34 20.90 25.72
N LYS A 584 49.91 19.99 26.54
CA LYS A 584 51.19 20.21 27.25
C LYS A 584 51.23 21.57 27.95
N TYR A 585 50.10 21.95 28.56
CA TYR A 585 49.88 23.28 29.11
C TYR A 585 50.35 23.36 30.58
N SER A 586 51.09 24.42 30.91
CA SER A 586 51.69 24.63 32.24
C SER A 586 51.18 25.89 32.97
N GLY A 587 50.06 26.47 32.53
CA GLY A 587 49.42 27.66 33.14
C GLY A 587 48.21 27.34 34.02
N SER A 588 47.55 28.37 34.57
CA SER A 588 46.33 28.21 35.38
C SER A 588 45.14 27.78 34.51
N LEU A 589 44.50 26.66 34.87
CA LEU A 589 43.34 26.10 34.15
C LEU A 589 42.05 26.91 34.38
N SER A 590 41.97 27.71 35.45
CA SER A 590 40.75 28.46 35.81
C SER A 590 40.30 29.44 34.72
N SER A 591 41.23 30.13 34.06
CA SER A 591 40.92 31.12 33.00
C SER A 591 40.24 30.53 31.75
N ILE A 592 40.25 29.20 31.58
CA ILE A 592 39.63 28.50 30.45
C ILE A 592 38.24 27.96 30.84
N PHE A 593 38.04 27.55 32.08
CA PHE A 593 36.81 26.87 32.51
C PHE A 593 35.87 27.75 33.35
N ASP A 594 36.26 28.98 33.69
CA ASP A 594 35.40 29.95 34.39
C ASP A 594 34.31 30.58 33.47
N GLU A 595 33.25 31.14 34.07
CA GLU A 595 32.10 31.74 33.37
C GLU A 595 32.44 33.00 32.54
N THR A 596 33.57 33.67 32.82
CA THR A 596 34.03 34.86 32.10
C THR A 596 34.75 34.55 30.78
N ASN A 597 34.63 33.32 30.28
CA ASN A 597 35.30 32.85 29.08
C ASN A 597 34.88 33.67 27.83
N PRO A 598 35.83 34.13 26.99
CA PRO A 598 35.54 34.92 25.79
C PRO A 598 34.74 34.17 24.69
N PHE A 599 34.64 32.85 24.75
CA PHE A 599 33.95 32.02 23.76
C PHE A 599 32.49 31.72 24.11
N GLU A 600 31.97 32.29 25.20
CA GLU A 600 30.63 31.97 25.68
C GLU A 600 29.52 32.46 24.74
N ASN A 601 29.72 33.63 24.12
CA ASN A 601 28.80 34.14 23.09
C ASN A 601 28.76 33.22 21.87
N GLU A 602 29.91 32.74 21.39
CA GLU A 602 29.99 31.80 20.26
C GLU A 602 29.25 30.49 20.56
N ARG A 603 29.35 30.00 21.81
CA ARG A 603 28.64 28.80 22.28
C ARG A 603 27.12 28.99 22.25
N LEU A 604 26.64 30.11 22.78
CA LEU A 604 25.21 30.43 22.80
C LEU A 604 24.66 30.59 21.38
N GLU A 605 25.42 31.21 20.48
CA GLU A 605 25.07 31.31 19.06
C GLU A 605 24.99 29.94 18.37
N MET A 606 25.90 28.99 18.68
CA MET A 606 25.82 27.62 18.16
C MET A 606 24.56 26.87 18.62
N ASN A 607 24.21 26.97 19.90
CA ASN A 607 22.98 26.40 20.44
C ASN A 607 21.75 27.04 19.78
N SER A 608 21.74 28.37 19.61
CA SER A 608 20.67 29.10 18.92
C SER A 608 20.55 28.68 17.45
N TYR A 609 21.66 28.45 16.76
CA TYR A 609 21.65 27.96 15.37
C TYR A 609 21.01 26.57 15.28
N PHE A 610 21.36 25.65 16.20
CA PHE A 610 20.75 24.33 16.26
C PHE A 610 19.23 24.43 16.46
N GLU A 611 18.77 25.26 17.41
CA GLU A 611 17.34 25.47 17.65
C GLU A 611 16.63 26.09 16.44
N GLN A 612 17.25 27.06 15.76
CA GLN A 612 16.71 27.70 14.56
C GLN A 612 16.63 26.76 13.36
N SER A 613 17.62 25.87 13.20
CA SER A 613 17.70 24.92 12.09
C SER A 613 16.51 23.96 12.03
N GLY A 614 15.82 23.71 13.15
CA GLY A 614 14.62 22.86 13.21
C GLY A 614 14.88 21.36 13.10
N LEU A 615 16.15 20.94 13.02
CA LEU A 615 16.55 19.53 13.02
C LEU A 615 15.98 18.82 14.25
N SER A 616 15.61 17.55 14.09
CA SER A 616 14.86 16.80 15.10
C SER A 616 15.58 16.75 16.45
N ARG A 617 14.80 16.62 17.54
CA ARG A 617 15.32 16.51 18.90
C ARG A 617 16.18 15.24 19.03
N GLY A 618 17.48 15.44 19.08
CA GLY A 618 18.50 14.40 19.13
C GLY A 618 19.73 14.85 18.34
N VAL A 619 20.91 14.46 18.77
CA VAL A 619 22.17 14.58 18.02
C VAL A 619 22.75 13.16 17.93
N PRO A 620 23.62 12.84 16.96
CA PRO A 620 24.26 13.70 15.97
C PRO A 620 23.41 13.96 14.71
N HIS A 621 23.63 15.12 14.07
CA HIS A 621 23.14 15.41 12.72
C HIS A 621 24.30 15.79 11.80
N VAL A 622 24.25 15.35 10.55
CA VAL A 622 25.26 15.70 9.54
C VAL A 622 24.57 16.23 8.30
N LEU A 623 25.03 17.40 7.83
CA LEU A 623 24.52 18.07 6.63
C LEU A 623 25.57 18.01 5.54
N PHE A 624 25.23 17.41 4.39
CA PHE A 624 26.06 17.45 3.18
C PHE A 624 25.51 18.51 2.22
N ASN A 625 26.22 19.63 2.06
CA ASN A 625 25.78 20.81 1.32
C ASN A 625 24.36 21.26 1.71
N GLY A 626 24.05 21.18 3.01
CA GLY A 626 22.75 21.52 3.59
C GLY A 626 21.71 20.39 3.57
N ASN A 627 21.95 19.27 2.89
CA ASN A 627 21.04 18.12 2.92
C ASN A 627 21.33 17.24 4.15
N PRO A 628 20.38 17.06 5.09
CA PRO A 628 20.59 16.20 6.26
C PRO A 628 20.74 14.72 5.90
N LEU A 629 21.62 14.02 6.61
CA LEU A 629 21.72 12.56 6.59
C LEU A 629 20.71 11.93 7.54
N THR A 630 20.19 10.78 7.15
CA THR A 630 19.32 9.94 7.97
C THR A 630 20.13 9.13 8.98
N SER A 631 19.49 8.62 10.05
CA SER A 631 20.17 7.81 11.08
C SER A 631 20.89 6.58 10.50
N ASP A 632 20.31 5.97 9.46
CA ASP A 632 20.84 4.76 8.83
C ASP A 632 22.08 5.07 7.97
N GLU A 633 22.13 6.29 7.42
CA GLU A 633 23.30 6.80 6.68
C GLU A 633 24.43 7.25 7.61
N LEU A 634 24.18 7.43 8.91
CA LEU A 634 25.19 7.82 9.90
C LEU A 634 25.93 6.61 10.50
N LEU A 635 25.55 5.38 10.15
CA LEU A 635 26.20 4.17 10.65
C LEU A 635 27.66 4.08 10.16
N PRO A 636 28.61 3.62 11.00
CA PRO A 636 30.03 3.59 10.63
C PRO A 636 30.34 2.77 9.37
N THR A 637 29.53 1.75 9.07
CA THR A 637 29.71 0.88 7.91
C THR A 637 29.26 1.51 6.59
N THR A 638 28.32 2.45 6.63
CA THR A 638 27.68 3.03 5.43
C THR A 638 28.07 4.48 5.19
N PHE A 639 28.48 5.21 6.24
CA PHE A 639 28.75 6.64 6.18
C PHE A 639 29.72 7.06 5.07
N ASP A 640 30.86 6.36 4.95
CA ASP A 640 31.89 6.68 3.94
C ASP A 640 31.37 6.45 2.51
N ASP A 641 30.61 5.37 2.29
CA ASP A 641 30.00 5.04 1.00
C ASP A 641 28.92 6.07 0.61
N VAL A 642 28.13 6.54 1.58
CA VAL A 642 27.09 7.55 1.35
C VAL A 642 27.71 8.89 0.96
N ILE A 643 28.73 9.35 1.70
CA ILE A 643 29.42 10.61 1.40
C ILE A 643 30.09 10.56 0.03
N THR A 644 30.84 9.49 -0.26
CA THR A 644 31.52 9.33 -1.55
C THR A 644 30.53 9.27 -2.73
N THR A 645 29.42 8.54 -2.58
CA THR A 645 28.35 8.48 -3.59
C THR A 645 27.73 9.86 -3.83
N ARG A 646 27.42 10.62 -2.77
CA ARG A 646 26.88 11.98 -2.88
C ARG A 646 27.87 12.94 -3.54
N MET A 647 29.17 12.83 -3.24
CA MET A 647 30.21 13.62 -3.88
C MET A 647 30.35 13.31 -5.37
N LEU A 648 30.33 12.04 -5.76
CA LEU A 648 30.41 11.63 -7.18
C LEU A 648 29.21 12.11 -7.98
N LYS A 649 27.98 11.96 -7.44
CA LYS A 649 26.76 12.47 -8.06
C LYS A 649 26.83 13.98 -8.29
N MET A 650 27.25 14.73 -7.27
CA MET A 650 27.40 16.17 -7.39
C MET A 650 28.54 16.56 -8.34
N GLN A 651 29.63 15.81 -8.39
CA GLN A 651 30.70 16.04 -9.37
C GLN A 651 30.15 15.96 -10.79
N PHE A 652 29.34 14.94 -11.09
CA PHE A 652 28.71 14.76 -12.40
C PHE A 652 27.76 15.93 -12.74
N ASP A 653 26.93 16.36 -11.79
CA ASP A 653 26.02 17.50 -11.98
C ASP A 653 26.78 18.80 -12.30
N ILE A 654 27.91 19.04 -11.62
CA ILE A 654 28.76 20.21 -11.86
C ILE A 654 29.48 20.08 -13.21
N GLN A 655 30.01 18.90 -13.54
CA GLN A 655 30.64 18.65 -14.84
C GLN A 655 29.68 18.94 -15.99
N GLN A 656 28.42 18.52 -15.88
CA GLN A 656 27.37 18.85 -16.86
C GLN A 656 27.17 20.37 -16.99
N GLN A 657 27.08 21.09 -15.87
CA GLN A 657 26.90 22.55 -15.89
C GLN A 657 28.10 23.28 -16.50
N VAL A 658 29.33 22.86 -16.18
CA VAL A 658 30.56 23.42 -16.76
C VAL A 658 30.62 23.10 -18.25
N TYR A 659 30.27 21.88 -18.67
CA TYR A 659 30.24 21.48 -20.08
C TYR A 659 29.23 22.31 -20.89
N HIS A 660 28.06 22.62 -20.33
CA HIS A 660 27.06 23.49 -20.95
C HIS A 660 27.36 24.99 -20.81
N GLY A 661 28.47 25.37 -20.17
CA GLY A 661 28.87 26.77 -19.97
C GLY A 661 27.99 27.56 -18.99
N GLN A 662 27.22 26.87 -18.14
CA GLN A 662 26.34 27.47 -17.14
C GLN A 662 27.11 27.93 -15.89
N LEU A 663 28.26 27.31 -15.61
CA LEU A 663 29.09 27.60 -14.44
C LEU A 663 30.50 28.04 -14.88
N LYS A 664 30.94 29.20 -14.40
CA LYS A 664 32.25 29.79 -14.72
C LYS A 664 33.13 29.88 -13.47
N ASP A 665 34.44 30.02 -13.65
CA ASP A 665 35.42 30.10 -12.56
C ASP A 665 35.23 31.30 -11.61
N SER A 666 34.54 32.35 -12.08
CA SER A 666 34.16 33.54 -11.29
C SER A 666 33.04 33.28 -10.30
N ASP A 667 32.27 32.22 -10.50
CA ASP A 667 31.01 32.02 -9.80
C ASP A 667 31.25 31.23 -8.51
N ASP A 668 30.65 31.70 -7.41
CA ASP A 668 30.63 30.97 -6.14
C ASP A 668 29.53 29.91 -6.17
N ILE A 669 29.93 28.65 -6.12
CA ILE A 669 29.00 27.54 -6.17
C ILE A 669 28.07 27.51 -4.94
N ILE A 670 28.54 27.99 -3.79
CA ILE A 670 27.72 28.03 -2.57
C ILE A 670 26.55 28.98 -2.77
N GLU A 671 26.76 30.11 -3.46
CA GLU A 671 25.69 31.05 -3.77
C GLU A 671 24.69 30.44 -4.76
N ILE A 672 25.18 29.77 -5.81
CA ILE A 672 24.33 29.07 -6.80
C ILE A 672 23.51 27.96 -6.15
N LEU A 673 24.12 27.16 -5.25
CA LEU A 673 23.39 26.11 -4.53
C LEU A 673 22.28 26.69 -3.66
N ASN A 674 22.51 27.86 -3.05
CA ASN A 674 21.56 28.52 -2.18
C ASN A 674 20.45 29.29 -2.92
N THR A 675 20.64 29.67 -4.19
CA THR A 675 19.55 30.25 -5.01
C THR A 675 18.54 29.21 -5.48
N LYS A 676 18.83 27.91 -5.31
CA LYS A 676 17.90 26.85 -5.71
C LYS A 676 16.58 26.97 -4.92
N PRO A 677 15.45 26.69 -5.58
CA PRO A 677 14.14 26.84 -4.97
C PRO A 677 13.88 25.84 -3.83
N ASN A 678 14.70 24.81 -3.62
CA ASN A 678 14.53 23.83 -2.54
C ASN A 678 15.26 24.18 -1.23
N VAL A 679 15.93 25.34 -1.16
CA VAL A 679 16.67 25.77 0.03
C VAL A 679 15.73 26.45 1.03
N VAL A 680 15.91 26.13 2.31
CA VAL A 680 15.04 26.56 3.43
C VAL A 680 15.90 26.91 4.66
N LYS A 681 15.44 27.87 5.47
CA LYS A 681 16.18 28.33 6.65
C LYS A 681 16.03 27.41 7.86
N ARG A 682 14.88 26.76 7.96
CA ARG A 682 14.49 25.85 9.03
C ARG A 682 13.90 24.61 8.39
N LEU A 683 14.23 23.44 8.91
CA LEU A 683 13.82 22.15 8.39
C LEU A 683 13.10 21.36 9.48
N ASN A 684 11.78 21.34 9.43
CA ASN A 684 10.98 20.60 10.40
C ASN A 684 10.55 19.24 9.84
N GLN A 685 11.11 18.16 10.41
CA GLN A 685 10.87 16.79 9.93
C GLN A 685 9.39 16.36 9.99
N ARG A 686 8.57 16.95 10.87
CA ARG A 686 7.12 16.67 10.92
C ARG A 686 6.41 17.02 9.60
N ILE A 687 6.90 18.03 8.88
CA ILE A 687 6.33 18.47 7.59
C ILE A 687 6.64 17.48 6.46
N PHE A 688 7.62 16.60 6.60
CA PHE A 688 7.97 15.63 5.55
C PHE A 688 7.43 14.22 5.80
N GLY A 689 6.96 13.91 7.01
CA GLY A 689 6.33 12.62 7.31
C GLY A 689 7.28 11.42 7.28
N GLN A 690 8.59 11.64 7.38
CA GLN A 690 9.63 10.60 7.19
C GLN A 690 10.00 9.83 8.45
N THR A 691 9.42 10.16 9.61
CA THR A 691 9.71 9.46 10.86
C THR A 691 8.72 8.32 11.07
N PRO A 692 9.18 7.04 11.19
CA PRO A 692 8.32 5.87 11.38
C PRO A 692 7.36 5.99 12.57
N SER A 693 7.73 6.80 13.57
CA SER A 693 6.97 7.03 14.80
C SER A 693 5.73 7.89 14.65
N MET A 694 5.61 8.71 13.58
CA MET A 694 4.50 9.65 13.39
C MET A 694 4.11 9.75 11.91
N PRO A 695 3.22 8.87 11.41
CA PRO A 695 2.77 8.93 10.02
C PRO A 695 1.96 10.21 9.75
N THR A 696 1.99 10.69 8.50
CA THR A 696 1.18 11.81 8.06
C THR A 696 -0.30 11.42 8.06
N VAL A 697 -1.08 12.08 8.91
CA VAL A 697 -2.53 11.84 9.01
C VAL A 697 -3.27 12.86 8.16
N TYR A 698 -4.15 12.38 7.29
CA TYR A 698 -5.08 13.20 6.52
C TYR A 698 -6.53 12.91 6.91
N VAL A 699 -7.35 13.95 6.91
CA VAL A 699 -8.77 13.97 7.24
C VAL A 699 -9.55 14.31 6.00
N ASP A 700 -10.64 13.57 5.78
CA ASP A 700 -11.57 13.87 4.72
C ASP A 700 -12.39 15.13 5.04
N LEU A 701 -12.26 16.16 4.21
CA LEU A 701 -13.03 17.40 4.34
C LEU A 701 -14.29 17.41 3.43
N SER A 702 -14.62 16.30 2.75
CA SER A 702 -15.77 16.20 1.84
C SER A 702 -17.11 16.41 2.56
N MET A 703 -17.26 15.85 3.76
CA MET A 703 -18.51 15.83 4.55
C MET A 703 -18.80 17.11 5.34
N ILE A 704 -17.91 18.10 5.29
CA ILE A 704 -18.05 19.37 6.01
C ILE A 704 -19.13 20.22 5.31
N ASN A 705 -20.37 20.19 5.82
CA ASN A 705 -21.49 20.98 5.27
C ASN A 705 -21.62 22.37 5.94
N GLY A 706 -22.47 23.24 5.37
CA GLY A 706 -22.57 24.69 5.62
C GLY A 706 -22.48 25.21 7.07
N GLN A 707 -22.89 24.43 8.08
CA GLN A 707 -22.76 24.81 9.50
C GLN A 707 -21.32 24.68 10.04
N THR A 708 -20.55 23.73 9.52
CA THR A 708 -19.11 23.55 9.77
C THR A 708 -18.23 24.39 8.84
N LYS A 709 -18.82 25.13 7.88
CA LYS A 709 -18.07 25.96 6.94
C LYS A 709 -17.31 27.10 7.63
N HIS A 710 -17.81 27.56 8.77
CA HIS A 710 -17.17 28.57 9.60
C HIS A 710 -15.88 28.08 10.30
N LEU A 711 -15.59 26.78 10.33
CA LEU A 711 -14.33 26.21 10.84
C LEU A 711 -13.10 26.58 9.99
N LEU A 712 -13.32 26.94 8.72
CA LEU A 712 -12.27 27.01 7.70
C LEU A 712 -12.22 28.37 6.98
N ASP A 713 -13.07 29.32 7.38
CA ASP A 713 -13.28 30.57 6.65
C ASP A 713 -12.18 31.62 6.97
N ALA A 714 -10.98 31.41 6.41
CA ALA A 714 -9.93 32.43 6.30
C ALA A 714 -9.74 32.78 4.82
N LYS A 715 -10.26 33.94 4.42
CA LYS A 715 -10.29 34.41 3.03
C LYS A 715 -8.88 34.72 2.47
N LYS A 716 -8.18 33.70 1.96
CA LYS A 716 -7.30 33.69 0.75
C LYS A 716 -6.40 32.43 0.77
N PHE A 717 -6.53 31.61 -0.29
CA PHE A 717 -5.65 30.56 -0.84
C PHE A 717 -4.94 29.51 0.04
N GLN A 718 -4.89 29.62 1.36
CA GLN A 718 -4.39 28.57 2.25
C GLN A 718 -5.15 28.68 3.57
N THR A 719 -6.04 27.74 3.84
CA THR A 719 -6.78 27.69 5.10
C THR A 719 -5.89 27.08 6.17
N LEU A 720 -5.30 27.96 6.96
CA LEU A 720 -4.57 27.65 8.18
C LEU A 720 -5.54 27.61 9.35
N SER A 721 -5.88 26.42 9.80
CA SER A 721 -6.60 26.20 11.06
C SER A 721 -5.61 25.68 12.11
N ALA A 722 -5.20 26.56 13.02
CA ALA A 722 -4.51 26.17 14.25
C ALA A 722 -5.57 25.98 15.35
N SER A 723 -5.70 24.76 15.87
CA SER A 723 -6.58 24.49 17.02
C SER A 723 -5.79 24.75 18.30
N PHE A 724 -6.30 25.66 19.13
CA PHE A 724 -5.74 26.00 20.42
C PHE A 724 -6.44 25.24 21.54
N ASP A 725 -5.60 24.84 22.48
CA ASP A 725 -5.83 24.36 23.84
C ASP A 725 -7.27 24.38 24.37
N VAL A 726 -7.77 23.21 24.79
CA VAL A 726 -9.09 23.02 25.41
C VAL A 726 -8.92 22.15 26.66
N GLU A 727 -8.31 22.73 27.70
CA GLU A 727 -8.39 22.18 29.05
C GLU A 727 -9.76 22.47 29.73
N SER A 728 -10.64 23.27 29.14
CA SER A 728 -11.96 23.52 29.72
C SER A 728 -13.09 22.81 28.96
N ARG A 729 -13.90 22.04 29.69
CA ARG A 729 -15.19 21.51 29.21
C ARG A 729 -15.95 22.64 28.50
N ALA A 730 -16.20 22.46 27.21
CA ALA A 730 -16.99 23.33 26.35
C ALA A 730 -16.48 24.77 26.24
N GLY A 731 -15.69 25.07 25.20
CA GLY A 731 -15.96 26.15 24.22
C GLY A 731 -16.13 27.62 24.64
N SER A 732 -16.44 27.94 25.89
CA SER A 732 -16.84 29.26 26.34
C SER A 732 -15.67 30.10 26.87
N HIS A 733 -14.43 29.75 26.51
CA HIS A 733 -13.29 30.54 26.95
C HIS A 733 -13.27 31.89 26.20
N PRO A 734 -13.19 33.04 26.89
CA PRO A 734 -13.22 34.37 26.27
C PRO A 734 -12.16 34.55 25.16
N ILE A 735 -11.01 33.92 25.32
CA ILE A 735 -9.91 33.91 24.34
C ILE A 735 -10.30 33.19 23.05
N THR A 736 -10.91 32.01 23.17
CA THR A 736 -11.35 31.23 22.00
C THR A 736 -12.45 31.98 21.23
N LYS A 737 -13.37 32.64 21.96
CA LYS A 737 -14.36 33.55 21.37
C LYS A 737 -13.70 34.74 20.67
N ALA A 738 -12.69 35.37 21.29
CA ALA A 738 -11.97 36.50 20.72
C ALA A 738 -11.19 36.13 19.44
N VAL A 739 -10.50 34.99 19.44
CA VAL A 739 -9.78 34.47 18.26
C VAL A 739 -10.74 34.19 17.11
N TYR A 740 -11.87 33.51 17.39
CA TYR A 740 -12.86 33.20 16.37
C TYR A 740 -13.53 34.47 15.80
N THR A 741 -13.90 35.41 16.66
CA THR A 741 -14.47 36.71 16.27
C THR A 741 -13.47 37.52 15.43
N ALA A 742 -12.18 37.50 15.77
CA ALA A 742 -11.12 38.12 15.00
C ALA A 742 -11.00 37.51 13.58
N ILE A 743 -11.03 36.18 13.45
CA ILE A 743 -10.97 35.51 12.13
C ILE A 743 -12.18 35.85 11.26
N ARG A 744 -13.37 35.97 11.86
CA ARG A 744 -14.62 36.27 11.14
C ARG A 744 -14.70 37.72 10.64
N LEU A 745 -14.20 38.68 11.44
CA LEU A 745 -14.37 40.10 11.20
C LEU A 745 -13.16 40.78 10.51
N LEU A 746 -11.93 40.28 10.74
CA LEU A 746 -10.70 40.89 10.22
C LEU A 746 -10.23 40.26 8.92
N SER A 747 -9.41 41.00 8.16
CA SER A 747 -8.66 40.39 7.06
C SER A 747 -7.56 39.45 7.61
N PRO A 748 -7.21 38.34 6.91
CA PRO A 748 -6.26 37.35 7.41
C PRO A 748 -4.91 37.88 7.94
N PRO A 749 -4.22 38.84 7.29
CA PRO A 749 -2.95 39.36 7.83
C PRO A 749 -3.13 40.13 9.14
N ILE A 750 -4.25 40.83 9.29
CA ILE A 750 -4.58 41.59 10.52
C ILE A 750 -5.00 40.62 11.63
N ALA A 751 -5.80 39.59 11.30
CA ALA A 751 -6.18 38.52 12.22
C ALA A 751 -4.96 37.75 12.72
N ARG A 752 -4.00 37.42 11.84
CA ARG A 752 -2.74 36.76 12.21
C ARG A 752 -1.92 37.59 13.19
N THR A 753 -1.81 38.90 12.93
CA THR A 753 -1.09 39.83 13.81
C THR A 753 -1.75 39.92 15.19
N PHE A 754 -3.08 39.94 15.24
CA PHE A 754 -3.85 39.90 16.50
C PHE A 754 -3.62 38.60 17.28
N ILE A 755 -3.78 37.45 16.60
CA ILE A 755 -3.60 36.13 17.22
C ILE A 755 -2.16 35.95 17.71
N PHE A 756 -1.15 36.35 16.93
CA PHE A 756 0.25 36.25 17.33
C PHE A 756 0.58 37.13 18.53
N LYS A 757 0.04 38.35 18.58
CA LYS A 757 0.17 39.25 19.74
C LYS A 757 -0.48 38.64 21.00
N LEU A 758 -1.61 37.95 20.83
CA LEU A 758 -2.30 37.28 21.91
C LEU A 758 -1.55 36.06 22.44
N LEU A 759 -0.84 35.33 21.56
CA LEU A 759 -0.09 34.12 21.89
C LEU A 759 1.34 34.36 22.38
N LYS A 760 1.96 35.47 22.00
CA LYS A 760 3.36 35.75 22.33
C LYS A 760 3.55 36.17 23.80
N ASP A 761 2.57 36.88 24.35
CA ASP A 761 2.65 37.45 25.70
C ASP A 761 1.66 36.74 26.64
N GLU A 762 2.08 35.68 27.33
CA GLU A 762 1.27 34.98 28.34
C GLU A 762 0.72 35.93 29.42
N SER A 763 1.47 36.99 29.75
CA SER A 763 1.03 38.05 30.67
C SER A 763 -0.22 38.81 30.21
N VAL A 764 -0.44 38.95 28.90
CA VAL A 764 -1.65 39.60 28.34
C VAL A 764 -2.87 38.68 28.51
N ILE A 765 -2.67 37.37 28.32
CA ILE A 765 -3.70 36.35 28.55
C ILE A 765 -4.11 36.34 30.03
N GLU A 766 -3.15 36.32 30.95
CA GLU A 766 -3.40 36.35 32.40
C GLU A 766 -4.12 37.63 32.82
N ASP A 767 -3.71 38.80 32.30
CA ASP A 767 -4.34 40.09 32.61
C ASP A 767 -5.79 40.18 32.08
N LEU A 768 -6.07 39.62 30.90
CA LEU A 768 -7.42 39.57 30.32
C LEU A 768 -8.32 38.60 31.09
N LEU A 769 -7.81 37.45 31.53
CA LEU A 769 -8.54 36.48 32.35
C LEU A 769 -8.82 36.98 33.76
N ALA A 770 -7.88 37.75 34.33
CA ALA A 770 -8.03 38.41 35.62
C ALA A 770 -8.86 39.72 35.56
N GLN A 771 -9.43 40.08 34.40
CA GLN A 771 -10.18 41.33 34.14
C GLN A 771 -9.40 42.62 34.44
N ARG A 772 -8.05 42.59 34.37
CA ARG A 772 -7.19 43.76 34.59
C ARG A 772 -7.04 44.64 33.34
N LYS A 773 -7.32 44.09 32.16
CA LYS A 773 -7.36 44.77 30.86
C LYS A 773 -8.68 44.45 30.17
N SER A 774 -9.23 45.42 29.43
CA SER A 774 -10.42 45.20 28.61
C SER A 774 -10.01 44.77 27.19
N TRP A 775 -10.89 44.10 26.46
CA TRP A 775 -10.62 43.75 25.06
C TRP A 775 -10.47 45.00 24.18
N SER A 776 -10.99 46.14 24.63
CA SER A 776 -10.76 47.45 24.03
C SER A 776 -9.32 47.96 24.08
N ASP A 777 -8.48 47.42 24.97
CA ASP A 777 -7.08 47.84 25.12
C ASP A 777 -6.14 47.06 24.17
N VAL A 778 -6.62 45.93 23.64
CA VAL A 778 -5.90 45.08 22.68
C VAL A 778 -6.30 45.47 21.26
N THR A 779 -6.03 46.72 20.87
CA THR A 779 -6.37 47.21 19.53
C THR A 779 -5.37 46.77 18.47
N VAL A 780 -5.89 46.47 17.28
CA VAL A 780 -5.14 46.24 16.03
C VAL A 780 -5.82 47.07 14.94
N SER A 781 -5.03 47.58 13.99
CA SER A 781 -5.53 48.43 12.90
C SER A 781 -6.65 47.72 12.11
N GLY A 782 -7.88 48.28 12.16
CA GLY A 782 -9.02 47.78 11.38
C GLY A 782 -10.22 47.28 12.19
N LEU A 783 -10.15 47.22 13.52
CA LEU A 783 -11.29 46.86 14.38
C LEU A 783 -11.39 47.79 15.60
N SER A 784 -12.58 48.32 15.91
CA SER A 784 -12.82 49.02 17.17
C SER A 784 -13.02 48.02 18.31
N GLY A 785 -12.32 48.25 19.43
CA GLY A 785 -12.35 47.39 20.61
C GLY A 785 -13.75 47.09 21.15
N GLN A 786 -14.67 48.07 21.06
CA GLN A 786 -16.06 47.94 21.50
C GLN A 786 -16.88 46.96 20.65
N THR A 787 -16.56 46.82 19.36
CA THR A 787 -17.25 45.88 18.46
C THR A 787 -16.82 44.44 18.76
N LEU A 788 -15.55 44.24 19.12
CA LEU A 788 -15.03 42.94 19.54
C LEU A 788 -15.69 42.50 20.85
N GLU A 789 -15.81 43.40 21.83
CA GLU A 789 -16.46 43.11 23.12
C GLU A 789 -17.93 42.73 22.97
N HIS A 790 -18.67 43.48 22.15
CA HIS A 790 -20.07 43.18 21.88
C HIS A 790 -20.22 41.79 21.22
N GLU A 791 -19.41 41.49 20.21
CA GLU A 791 -19.48 40.21 19.47
C GLU A 791 -19.02 39.01 20.30
N ILE A 792 -18.04 39.19 21.21
CA ILE A 792 -17.65 38.14 22.17
C ILE A 792 -18.78 37.88 23.18
N ALA A 793 -19.49 38.93 23.62
CA ALA A 793 -20.58 38.81 24.57
C ALA A 793 -21.85 38.18 23.96
N THR A 794 -22.13 38.40 22.68
CA THR A 794 -23.30 37.86 21.97
C THR A 794 -23.06 36.51 21.28
N PHE A 795 -21.93 35.85 21.56
CA PHE A 795 -21.48 34.68 20.82
C PHE A 795 -22.28 33.39 21.16
N ASP A 796 -22.69 32.62 20.13
CA ASP A 796 -23.38 31.32 20.30
C ASP A 796 -22.40 30.16 20.53
N ASP A 797 -22.49 29.53 21.70
CA ASP A 797 -21.61 28.43 22.12
C ASP A 797 -21.92 27.08 21.44
N ASN A 798 -23.04 26.95 20.73
CA ASN A 798 -23.38 25.72 19.99
C ASN A 798 -22.31 25.32 18.96
N ILE A 799 -21.63 26.32 18.39
CA ILE A 799 -20.53 26.13 17.42
C ILE A 799 -19.36 25.39 18.08
N PHE A 800 -19.01 25.72 19.32
CA PHE A 800 -17.90 25.03 19.99
C PHE A 800 -18.26 23.61 20.42
N ARG A 801 -19.55 23.35 20.68
CA ARG A 801 -20.03 21.99 20.95
C ARG A 801 -19.90 21.10 19.71
N SER A 802 -20.27 21.61 18.53
CA SER A 802 -20.07 20.86 17.28
C SER A 802 -18.59 20.71 16.93
N HIS A 803 -17.74 21.72 17.20
CA HIS A 803 -16.29 21.62 17.06
C HIS A 803 -15.71 20.53 17.97
N SER A 804 -16.11 20.48 19.25
CA SER A 804 -15.64 19.46 20.20
C SER A 804 -16.01 18.06 19.73
N ILE A 805 -17.23 17.87 19.21
CA ILE A 805 -17.67 16.58 18.66
C ILE A 805 -16.85 16.21 17.43
N PHE A 806 -16.59 17.15 16.52
CA PHE A 806 -15.77 16.90 15.33
C PHE A 806 -14.31 16.57 15.68
N VAL A 807 -13.72 17.24 16.67
CA VAL A 807 -12.35 16.97 17.12
C VAL A 807 -12.27 15.61 17.83
N GLU A 808 -13.23 15.27 18.69
CA GLU A 808 -13.25 14.00 19.41
C GLU A 808 -13.58 12.81 18.49
N GLN A 809 -14.58 12.94 17.61
CA GLN A 809 -15.06 11.83 16.78
C GLN A 809 -14.40 11.76 15.40
N GLY A 810 -14.12 12.92 14.79
CA GLY A 810 -13.56 13.01 13.43
C GLY A 810 -12.03 13.02 13.40
N LEU A 811 -11.39 13.77 14.30
CA LEU A 811 -9.91 13.84 14.38
C LEU A 811 -9.30 12.82 15.33
N ILE A 812 -10.09 12.22 16.24
CA ILE A 812 -9.67 11.23 17.24
C ILE A 812 -8.50 11.77 18.08
N LEU A 813 -8.66 12.99 18.62
CA LEU A 813 -7.62 13.65 19.40
C LEU A 813 -7.97 13.75 20.88
N PRO A 814 -6.99 13.57 21.78
CA PRO A 814 -7.19 13.80 23.19
C PRO A 814 -7.41 15.29 23.48
N ARG A 815 -8.22 15.59 24.51
CA ARG A 815 -8.46 16.96 24.99
C ARG A 815 -7.14 17.64 25.39
N GLY A 816 -7.01 18.93 25.13
CA GLY A 816 -5.78 19.70 25.37
C GLY A 816 -4.69 19.55 24.29
N SER A 817 -4.90 18.73 23.26
CA SER A 817 -3.91 18.52 22.20
C SER A 817 -3.75 19.75 21.29
N ARG A 818 -2.52 20.18 21.05
CA ARG A 818 -2.18 21.24 20.07
C ARG A 818 -1.84 20.64 18.71
N LEU A 819 -2.34 21.22 17.62
CA LEU A 819 -2.09 20.71 16.25
C LEU A 819 -2.16 21.80 15.18
N VAL A 820 -1.59 21.49 14.02
CA VAL A 820 -1.75 22.28 12.79
C VAL A 820 -2.50 21.45 11.74
N LEU A 821 -3.62 22.00 11.22
CA LEU A 821 -4.41 21.39 10.15
C LEU A 821 -4.34 22.27 8.89
N VAL A 822 -3.89 21.70 7.76
CA VAL A 822 -3.81 22.40 6.46
C VAL A 822 -4.25 21.46 5.33
N ASN A 823 -5.26 21.86 4.54
CA ASN A 823 -5.80 21.05 3.43
C ASN A 823 -6.12 19.58 3.79
N GLY A 824 -6.62 19.35 5.01
CA GLY A 824 -6.91 18.02 5.54
C GLY A 824 -5.71 17.32 6.18
N ARG A 825 -4.48 17.81 6.02
CA ARG A 825 -3.27 17.27 6.64
C ARG A 825 -3.16 17.71 8.10
N ILE A 826 -3.09 16.74 9.03
CA ILE A 826 -2.82 16.96 10.45
C ILE A 826 -1.32 16.86 10.72
N LEU A 827 -0.77 17.88 11.38
CA LEU A 827 0.55 17.87 12.00
C LEU A 827 0.35 17.98 13.52
N GLY A 828 0.37 16.85 14.22
CA GLY A 828 0.16 16.81 15.66
C GLY A 828 -0.20 15.42 16.19
N PRO A 829 -0.44 15.29 17.50
CA PRO A 829 -0.34 16.36 18.51
C PRO A 829 1.09 16.88 18.68
N LEU A 830 1.25 18.20 18.90
CA LEU A 830 2.51 18.85 19.24
C LEU A 830 2.79 18.67 20.73
N TYR A 831 4.03 18.40 21.13
CA TYR A 831 4.41 18.30 22.55
C TYR A 831 4.32 19.67 23.24
N ASP A 832 4.11 19.73 24.56
CA ASP A 832 3.87 20.98 25.33
C ASP A 832 4.91 22.09 25.09
N ARG A 833 6.19 21.73 24.93
CA ARG A 833 7.30 22.66 24.67
C ARG A 833 7.72 22.77 23.21
N GLU A 834 7.01 22.12 22.30
CA GLU A 834 7.29 22.22 20.87
C GLU A 834 6.67 23.50 20.31
N GLN A 835 7.47 24.26 19.57
CA GLN A 835 7.05 25.49 18.91
C GLN A 835 7.00 25.27 17.39
N PHE A 836 5.89 25.69 16.78
CA PHE A 836 5.72 25.72 15.34
C PHE A 836 5.80 27.18 14.89
N THR A 837 6.90 27.57 14.26
CA THR A 837 7.23 28.98 13.99
C THR A 837 6.74 29.46 12.62
N GLU A 838 6.91 30.75 12.32
CA GLU A 838 6.57 31.31 11.00
C GLU A 838 7.34 30.62 9.86
N ASP A 839 8.62 30.31 10.06
CA ASP A 839 9.44 29.59 9.07
C ASP A 839 8.91 28.18 8.81
N ASP A 840 8.33 27.52 9.83
CA ASP A 840 7.68 26.21 9.66
C ASP A 840 6.40 26.31 8.81
N PHE A 841 5.63 27.39 8.96
CA PHE A 841 4.47 27.64 8.10
C PHE A 841 4.87 27.96 6.66
N ILE A 842 5.94 28.73 6.45
CA ILE A 842 6.48 29.01 5.12
C ILE A 842 6.98 27.71 4.47
N LEU A 843 7.68 26.87 5.23
CA LEU A 843 8.14 25.57 4.76
C LEU A 843 6.96 24.67 4.38
N LEU A 844 5.93 24.61 5.23
CA LEU A 844 4.72 23.81 4.99
C LEU A 844 4.01 24.25 3.71
N ASP A 845 3.85 25.56 3.52
CA ASP A 845 3.22 26.09 2.30
C ASP A 845 4.04 25.76 1.05
N LYS A 846 5.34 26.06 1.09
CA LYS A 846 6.27 25.75 0.00
C LYS A 846 6.23 24.26 -0.35
N HIS A 847 6.14 23.41 0.66
CA HIS A 847 6.00 21.98 0.48
C HIS A 847 4.69 21.62 -0.21
N LEU A 848 3.54 22.02 0.33
CA LEU A 848 2.24 21.71 -0.26
C LEU A 848 2.06 22.28 -1.68
N SER A 849 2.59 23.47 -1.95
CA SER A 849 2.54 24.13 -3.25
C SER A 849 3.33 23.38 -4.31
N THR A 850 4.59 23.01 -4.00
CA THR A 850 5.45 22.26 -4.92
C THR A 850 4.99 20.82 -5.13
N THR A 851 4.40 20.20 -4.12
CA THR A 851 3.98 18.79 -4.18
C THR A 851 2.64 18.62 -4.88
N ILE A 852 1.59 19.37 -4.49
CA ILE A 852 0.21 19.11 -4.93
C ILE A 852 -0.51 20.38 -5.42
N ASN A 853 -0.49 21.47 -4.65
CA ASN A 853 -1.45 22.58 -4.88
C ASN A 853 -1.27 23.27 -6.24
N ASP A 854 -0.04 23.55 -6.69
CA ASP A 854 0.19 24.22 -7.99
C ASP A 854 -0.29 23.38 -9.19
N ARG A 855 -0.32 22.06 -9.02
CA ARG A 855 -0.85 21.14 -10.04
C ARG A 855 -2.37 21.11 -10.00
N LEU A 856 -2.95 21.00 -8.79
CA LEU A 856 -4.40 21.05 -8.62
C LEU A 856 -5.00 22.36 -9.12
N ILE A 857 -4.37 23.50 -8.84
CA ILE A 857 -4.83 24.80 -9.35
C ILE A 857 -4.86 24.80 -10.88
N ARG A 858 -3.81 24.28 -11.53
CA ARG A 858 -3.77 24.17 -13.00
C ARG A 858 -4.87 23.25 -13.54
N ILE A 859 -5.16 22.14 -12.88
CA ILE A 859 -6.20 21.20 -13.30
C ILE A 859 -7.58 21.82 -13.09
N VAL A 860 -7.88 22.30 -11.88
CA VAL A 860 -9.18 22.89 -11.53
C VAL A 860 -9.51 24.10 -12.39
N ASN A 861 -8.52 24.93 -12.74
CA ASN A 861 -8.71 26.03 -13.70
C ASN A 861 -9.08 25.53 -15.11
N LYS A 862 -8.53 24.40 -15.56
CA LYS A 862 -8.91 23.77 -16.85
C LYS A 862 -10.32 23.17 -16.81
N LEU A 863 -10.82 22.79 -15.64
CA LEU A 863 -12.15 22.19 -15.47
C LEU A 863 -13.28 23.22 -15.50
N GLU A 864 -12.99 24.52 -15.42
CA GLU A 864 -13.96 25.63 -15.51
C GLU A 864 -15.18 25.48 -14.56
N ILE A 865 -14.99 24.87 -13.39
CA ILE A 865 -16.09 24.47 -12.48
C ILE A 865 -16.84 25.66 -11.86
N SER A 866 -16.13 26.73 -11.49
CA SER A 866 -16.72 27.96 -10.95
C SER A 866 -15.79 29.14 -11.19
N SER A 867 -16.39 30.30 -11.48
CA SER A 867 -15.66 31.57 -11.63
C SER A 867 -15.42 32.30 -10.31
N ASN A 868 -16.00 31.82 -9.19
CA ASN A 868 -15.87 32.47 -7.89
C ASN A 868 -14.60 31.98 -7.15
N PRO A 869 -13.63 32.86 -6.84
CA PRO A 869 -12.38 32.48 -6.18
C PRO A 869 -12.55 31.81 -4.82
N SER A 870 -13.61 32.15 -4.05
CA SER A 870 -13.83 31.54 -2.74
C SER A 870 -14.31 30.09 -2.85
N GLN A 871 -15.25 29.83 -3.76
CA GLN A 871 -15.73 28.48 -4.04
C GLN A 871 -14.61 27.60 -4.61
N LEU A 872 -13.73 28.17 -5.44
CA LEU A 872 -12.57 27.48 -5.98
C LEU A 872 -11.59 27.07 -4.88
N SER A 873 -11.33 27.98 -3.91
CA SER A 873 -10.46 27.70 -2.77
C SER A 873 -11.03 26.59 -1.88
N ASP A 874 -12.33 26.63 -1.58
CA ASP A 874 -13.02 25.58 -0.82
C ASP A 874 -12.93 24.23 -1.54
N LEU A 875 -13.17 24.24 -2.86
CA LEU A 875 -13.12 23.05 -3.70
C LEU A 875 -11.71 22.45 -3.74
N LEU A 876 -10.69 23.28 -3.94
CA LEU A 876 -9.28 22.86 -3.97
C LEU A 876 -8.86 22.21 -2.65
N MET A 877 -9.24 22.81 -1.52
CA MET A 877 -8.96 22.26 -0.19
C MET A 877 -9.60 20.87 -0.02
N ARG A 878 -10.85 20.69 -0.42
CA ARG A 878 -11.54 19.39 -0.33
C ARG A 878 -10.93 18.34 -1.27
N ILE A 879 -10.67 18.71 -2.52
CA ILE A 879 -10.02 17.84 -3.49
C ILE A 879 -8.62 17.42 -3.00
N SER A 880 -7.83 18.38 -2.50
CA SER A 880 -6.49 18.14 -1.94
C SER A 880 -6.56 17.17 -0.75
N SER A 881 -7.55 17.32 0.14
CA SER A 881 -7.75 16.42 1.28
C SER A 881 -8.08 14.99 0.86
N ILE A 882 -8.91 14.82 -0.17
CA ILE A 882 -9.32 13.51 -0.67
C ILE A 882 -8.15 12.79 -1.36
N ILE A 883 -7.46 13.48 -2.27
CA ILE A 883 -6.32 12.90 -3.01
C ILE A 883 -5.23 12.48 -2.03
N SER A 884 -4.84 13.37 -1.11
CA SER A 884 -3.75 13.11 -0.17
C SER A 884 -4.09 12.01 0.85
N GLN A 885 -5.37 11.76 1.14
CA GLN A 885 -5.78 10.67 2.02
C GLN A 885 -5.64 9.30 1.35
N ASN A 886 -5.82 9.21 0.03
CA ASN A 886 -5.71 7.95 -0.70
C ASN A 886 -4.25 7.51 -0.91
N ASP A 887 -3.30 8.46 -0.85
CA ASP A 887 -1.85 8.20 -0.93
C ASP A 887 -1.27 7.53 0.34
N LYS A 888 -2.10 7.20 1.34
CA LYS A 888 -1.72 6.53 2.61
C LYS A 888 -1.24 5.08 2.47
N SER A 889 -1.38 4.46 1.30
CA SER A 889 -0.90 3.08 1.12
C SER A 889 0.63 3.02 1.27
N SER A 890 1.16 1.91 1.79
CA SER A 890 2.58 1.71 2.10
C SER A 890 3.53 1.88 0.90
N SER A 891 2.99 2.11 -0.30
CA SER A 891 3.72 2.46 -1.51
C SER A 891 3.02 3.66 -2.17
N PRO A 892 3.75 4.72 -2.54
CA PRO A 892 3.15 5.91 -3.15
C PRO A 892 2.42 5.54 -4.44
N VAL A 893 1.12 5.82 -4.50
CA VAL A 893 0.28 5.56 -5.67
C VAL A 893 0.72 6.49 -6.80
N THR A 894 1.49 5.96 -7.75
CA THR A 894 2.01 6.75 -8.88
C THR A 894 1.00 6.69 -10.02
N ARG A 895 0.31 7.80 -10.28
CA ARG A 895 -0.58 7.94 -11.44
C ARG A 895 0.25 8.29 -12.66
N ARG A 896 0.31 7.38 -13.64
CA ARG A 896 1.04 7.59 -14.90
C ARG A 896 0.09 8.15 -15.95
N GLN A 897 0.60 9.02 -16.83
CA GLN A 897 -0.17 9.47 -17.98
C GLN A 897 -0.56 8.26 -18.84
N THR A 898 -1.82 8.22 -19.25
CA THR A 898 -2.36 7.15 -20.08
C THR A 898 -1.88 7.30 -21.53
N PRO A 899 -1.91 6.24 -22.36
CA PRO A 899 -1.46 6.31 -23.75
C PRO A 899 -2.17 7.43 -24.52
N ARG A 900 -1.45 8.29 -25.24
CA ARG A 900 -2.06 9.33 -26.10
C ARG A 900 -2.52 8.74 -27.44
N ILE A 901 -3.18 7.60 -27.36
CA ILE A 901 -3.68 6.86 -28.52
C ILE A 901 -5.15 7.20 -28.69
N SER A 902 -5.53 7.61 -29.91
CA SER A 902 -6.92 7.88 -30.25
C SER A 902 -7.78 6.63 -30.02
N SER A 903 -8.98 6.82 -29.46
CA SER A 903 -10.00 5.76 -29.35
C SER A 903 -10.47 5.23 -30.71
N THR A 904 -10.17 5.95 -31.81
CA THR A 904 -10.45 5.53 -33.19
C THR A 904 -9.34 4.68 -33.83
N SER A 905 -8.28 4.37 -33.09
CA SER A 905 -7.20 3.48 -33.55
C SER A 905 -7.77 2.10 -33.88
N LYS A 906 -7.35 1.51 -35.01
CA LYS A 906 -7.82 0.18 -35.44
C LYS A 906 -7.29 -0.94 -34.56
N ALA A 907 -6.24 -0.68 -33.76
CA ALA A 907 -5.63 -1.61 -32.82
C ALA A 907 -6.05 -1.33 -31.37
N THR A 908 -7.27 -0.83 -31.16
CA THR A 908 -7.85 -0.56 -29.85
C THR A 908 -9.29 -1.09 -29.82
N LEU A 909 -9.68 -1.65 -28.68
CA LEU A 909 -11.06 -2.06 -28.38
C LEU A 909 -11.58 -1.21 -27.21
N HIS A 910 -12.66 -0.48 -27.43
CA HIS A 910 -13.30 0.35 -26.41
C HIS A 910 -14.67 -0.21 -26.05
N LEU A 911 -14.88 -0.52 -24.77
CA LEU A 911 -16.16 -0.92 -24.20
C LEU A 911 -16.64 0.16 -23.22
N PRO A 912 -17.70 0.91 -23.55
CA PRO A 912 -18.22 1.95 -22.67
C PRO A 912 -18.79 1.38 -21.37
N ALA A 913 -18.92 2.22 -20.36
CA ALA A 913 -19.57 1.87 -19.09
C ALA A 913 -21.03 1.42 -19.29
N GLN A 914 -21.46 0.39 -18.55
CA GLN A 914 -22.83 -0.15 -18.64
C GLN A 914 -23.90 0.86 -18.20
N HIS A 915 -23.57 1.69 -17.20
CA HIS A 915 -24.43 2.77 -16.72
C HIS A 915 -23.73 4.12 -16.92
N GLU A 916 -24.18 4.90 -17.91
CA GLU A 916 -23.51 6.15 -18.30
C GLU A 916 -23.64 7.26 -17.25
N ASN A 917 -24.79 7.34 -16.57
CA ASN A 917 -25.13 8.37 -15.58
C ASN A 917 -24.48 8.15 -14.21
N GLU A 918 -23.93 6.97 -13.98
CA GLU A 918 -23.25 6.62 -12.74
C GLU A 918 -21.74 6.84 -12.88
N PRO A 919 -21.05 7.19 -11.77
CA PRO A 919 -19.60 7.21 -11.78
C PRO A 919 -19.08 5.80 -12.14
N ALA A 920 -18.09 5.75 -13.03
CA ALA A 920 -17.57 4.52 -13.59
C ALA A 920 -16.04 4.54 -13.55
N PHE A 921 -15.42 3.43 -13.17
CA PHE A 921 -13.96 3.31 -13.18
C PHE A 921 -13.42 3.42 -14.60
N LEU A 922 -12.21 3.94 -14.77
CA LEU A 922 -11.48 3.85 -16.03
C LEU A 922 -10.48 2.70 -15.94
N ILE A 923 -10.67 1.65 -16.75
CA ILE A 923 -9.77 0.52 -16.83
C ILE A 923 -9.11 0.52 -18.20
N GLU A 924 -7.79 0.66 -18.21
CA GLU A 924 -6.99 0.68 -19.44
C GLU A 924 -6.02 -0.50 -19.39
N ALA A 925 -6.10 -1.38 -20.38
CA ALA A 925 -5.28 -2.58 -20.46
C ALA A 925 -4.48 -2.60 -21.76
N ILE A 926 -3.17 -2.72 -21.66
CA ILE A 926 -2.28 -3.01 -22.79
C ILE A 926 -2.13 -4.53 -22.81
N ILE A 927 -2.58 -5.18 -23.88
CA ILE A 927 -2.71 -6.64 -23.92
C ILE A 927 -1.98 -7.22 -25.12
N GLU A 928 -1.15 -8.23 -24.85
CA GLU A 928 -0.72 -9.24 -25.82
C GLU A 928 -1.65 -10.45 -25.69
N PRO A 929 -2.64 -10.63 -26.58
CA PRO A 929 -3.73 -11.61 -26.40
C PRO A 929 -3.26 -13.06 -26.46
N ALA A 930 -2.12 -13.31 -27.10
CA ALA A 930 -1.52 -14.64 -27.22
C ALA A 930 -0.42 -14.88 -26.17
N SER A 931 -0.40 -14.15 -25.05
CA SER A 931 0.53 -14.39 -23.93
C SER A 931 -0.17 -14.96 -22.69
N ARG A 932 0.59 -15.56 -21.76
CA ARG A 932 0.07 -16.02 -20.46
C ARG A 932 -0.55 -14.86 -19.66
N ASP A 933 0.12 -13.71 -19.66
CA ASP A 933 -0.42 -12.51 -18.99
C ASP A 933 -1.70 -12.02 -19.64
N GLY A 934 -1.78 -12.03 -20.98
CA GLY A 934 -3.01 -11.72 -21.70
C GLY A 934 -4.16 -12.66 -21.34
N GLN A 935 -3.90 -13.97 -21.25
CA GLN A 935 -4.89 -14.99 -20.89
C GLN A 935 -5.45 -14.79 -19.47
N ARG A 936 -4.58 -14.44 -18.52
CA ARG A 936 -4.96 -14.09 -17.14
C ARG A 936 -5.72 -12.77 -17.10
N LEU A 937 -5.18 -11.70 -17.70
CA LEU A 937 -5.76 -10.35 -17.69
C LEU A 937 -7.14 -10.31 -18.35
N LEU A 938 -7.32 -10.91 -19.53
CA LEU A 938 -8.61 -10.94 -20.22
C LEU A 938 -9.70 -11.61 -19.36
N SER A 939 -9.31 -12.66 -18.63
CA SER A 939 -10.23 -13.35 -17.71
C SER A 939 -10.57 -12.49 -16.49
N LEU A 940 -9.60 -11.76 -15.92
CA LEU A 940 -9.84 -10.79 -14.84
C LEU A 940 -10.74 -9.63 -15.29
N LEU A 941 -10.50 -9.08 -16.48
CA LEU A 941 -11.33 -8.03 -17.06
C LEU A 941 -12.78 -8.50 -17.30
N SER A 942 -12.95 -9.77 -17.69
CA SER A 942 -14.29 -10.37 -17.81
C SER A 942 -15.01 -10.45 -16.47
N ALA A 943 -14.31 -10.83 -15.39
CA ALA A 943 -14.84 -10.82 -14.04
C ALA A 943 -15.22 -9.39 -13.57
N LEU A 944 -14.38 -8.38 -13.86
CA LEU A 944 -14.70 -6.98 -13.56
C LEU A 944 -15.90 -6.48 -14.34
N ARG A 945 -16.07 -6.90 -15.61
CA ARG A 945 -17.21 -6.49 -16.47
C ARG A 945 -18.56 -6.99 -15.95
N GLN A 946 -18.55 -8.09 -15.21
CA GLN A 946 -19.74 -8.63 -14.54
C GLN A 946 -20.03 -7.95 -13.20
N SER A 947 -19.05 -7.30 -12.58
CA SER A 947 -19.09 -6.90 -11.17
C SER A 947 -19.26 -5.40 -10.95
N ILE A 948 -18.61 -4.58 -11.77
CA ILE A 948 -18.52 -3.13 -11.55
C ILE A 948 -18.79 -2.35 -12.83
N ASN A 949 -19.39 -1.17 -12.68
CA ASN A 949 -19.57 -0.23 -13.77
C ASN A 949 -18.24 0.46 -14.12
N HIS A 950 -17.70 0.21 -15.31
CA HIS A 950 -16.42 0.77 -15.73
C HIS A 950 -16.32 0.94 -17.25
N ASP A 951 -15.52 1.92 -17.66
CA ASP A 951 -15.08 2.20 -19.02
C ASP A 951 -13.81 1.39 -19.30
N LEU A 952 -13.86 0.41 -20.21
CA LEU A 952 -12.75 -0.49 -20.51
C LEU A 952 -12.13 -0.15 -21.88
N ILE A 953 -10.84 0.16 -21.88
CA ILE A 953 -10.07 0.39 -23.10
C ILE A 953 -8.95 -0.64 -23.16
N ILE A 954 -8.96 -1.47 -24.20
CA ILE A 954 -7.92 -2.46 -24.48
C ILE A 954 -7.10 -1.97 -25.66
N TYR A 955 -5.81 -1.77 -25.43
CA TYR A 955 -4.84 -1.49 -26.47
C TYR A 955 -4.06 -2.76 -26.81
N PHE A 956 -3.98 -3.09 -28.09
CA PHE A 956 -3.21 -4.26 -28.51
C PHE A 956 -1.72 -3.92 -28.62
N ASN A 957 -0.87 -4.75 -28.01
CA ASN A 957 0.58 -4.70 -28.09
C ASN A 957 1.13 -6.00 -28.72
N CYS A 958 0.60 -6.36 -29.88
CA CYS A 958 0.85 -7.66 -30.52
C CYS A 958 2.29 -7.78 -31.03
N LYS A 959 3.01 -8.84 -30.67
CA LYS A 959 4.34 -9.13 -31.21
C LYS A 959 4.24 -9.47 -32.70
N LEU A 960 5.02 -8.76 -33.52
CA LEU A 960 4.95 -8.86 -34.99
C LEU A 960 5.52 -10.16 -35.56
N GLN A 961 6.40 -10.84 -34.82
CA GLN A 961 7.04 -12.07 -35.24
C GLN A 961 7.21 -13.00 -34.04
N LEU A 962 6.49 -14.13 -34.07
CA LEU A 962 6.63 -15.22 -33.11
C LEU A 962 7.54 -16.31 -33.67
N SER A 963 8.46 -16.79 -32.86
CA SER A 963 9.38 -17.90 -33.19
C SER A 963 8.82 -19.27 -32.82
N GLU A 964 7.94 -19.32 -31.81
CA GLU A 964 7.30 -20.54 -31.31
C GLU A 964 5.83 -20.32 -30.99
N MET A 965 5.11 -21.39 -30.71
CA MET A 965 3.72 -21.32 -30.24
C MET A 965 3.65 -20.57 -28.91
N PRO A 966 2.90 -19.46 -28.82
CA PRO A 966 2.99 -18.55 -27.69
C PRO A 966 2.17 -19.01 -26.47
N LEU A 967 1.08 -19.78 -26.68
CA LEU A 967 0.28 -20.40 -25.62
C LEU A 967 0.14 -21.91 -25.87
N LYS A 968 0.48 -22.72 -24.86
CA LYS A 968 0.46 -24.19 -24.87
C LYS A 968 -0.51 -24.78 -23.83
N SER A 969 -1.38 -23.94 -23.25
CA SER A 969 -2.32 -24.33 -22.20
C SER A 969 -3.74 -23.83 -22.48
N PHE A 970 -4.72 -24.61 -22.03
CA PHE A 970 -6.09 -24.16 -21.86
C PHE A 970 -6.22 -23.51 -20.49
N TYR A 971 -7.04 -22.47 -20.38
CA TYR A 971 -7.19 -21.73 -19.12
C TYR A 971 -8.65 -21.43 -18.81
N ARG A 972 -9.01 -21.51 -17.54
CA ARG A 972 -10.31 -21.07 -17.02
C ARG A 972 -10.09 -20.30 -15.73
N TYR A 973 -10.76 -19.17 -15.62
CA TYR A 973 -10.78 -18.39 -14.39
C TYR A 973 -12.13 -18.58 -13.70
N VAL A 974 -12.11 -18.84 -12.39
CA VAL A 974 -13.29 -19.20 -11.61
C VAL A 974 -13.81 -17.96 -10.90
N TYR A 975 -14.85 -17.35 -11.47
CA TYR A 975 -15.56 -16.23 -10.84
C TYR A 975 -16.97 -16.11 -11.42
N ASP A 976 -17.96 -15.89 -10.56
CA ASP A 976 -19.36 -15.63 -10.94
C ASP A 976 -20.00 -14.77 -9.84
N THR A 977 -20.85 -13.82 -10.23
CA THR A 977 -21.62 -13.00 -9.29
C THR A 977 -22.89 -13.71 -8.80
N ASN A 978 -23.34 -14.75 -9.51
CA ASN A 978 -24.52 -15.52 -9.14
C ASN A 978 -24.16 -16.67 -8.19
N LEU A 979 -24.51 -16.50 -6.91
CA LEU A 979 -24.24 -17.47 -5.85
C LEU A 979 -25.06 -18.76 -5.93
N GLN A 980 -26.03 -18.89 -6.86
CA GLN A 980 -26.76 -20.15 -7.06
C GLN A 980 -25.86 -21.26 -7.61
N LYS A 981 -24.89 -20.89 -8.46
CA LYS A 981 -23.97 -21.83 -9.06
C LYS A 981 -22.69 -21.85 -8.23
N MET A 982 -22.36 -23.01 -7.68
CA MET A 982 -21.09 -23.15 -6.95
C MET A 982 -19.90 -22.93 -7.90
N PRO A 983 -18.89 -22.14 -7.48
CA PRO A 983 -17.70 -21.91 -8.29
C PRO A 983 -16.99 -23.22 -8.63
N SER A 984 -16.65 -23.40 -9.91
CA SER A 984 -15.88 -24.54 -10.42
C SER A 984 -15.29 -24.21 -11.80
N ALA A 985 -14.08 -24.67 -12.08
CA ALA A 985 -13.51 -24.65 -13.43
C ALA A 985 -13.96 -25.89 -14.18
N VAL A 986 -14.57 -25.72 -15.36
CA VAL A 986 -15.00 -26.84 -16.20
C VAL A 986 -14.43 -26.67 -17.60
N PHE A 987 -13.65 -27.64 -18.04
CA PHE A 987 -13.12 -27.75 -19.39
C PHE A 987 -13.95 -28.75 -20.18
N ARG A 988 -14.44 -28.32 -21.35
CA ARG A 988 -15.22 -29.14 -22.30
C ARG A 988 -14.56 -29.05 -23.67
N HIS A 989 -14.75 -30.08 -24.49
CA HIS A 989 -14.18 -30.16 -25.84
C HIS A 989 -12.65 -29.99 -25.86
N VAL A 990 -11.98 -30.52 -24.83
CA VAL A 990 -10.51 -30.58 -24.79
C VAL A 990 -10.07 -31.78 -25.65
N PRO A 991 -9.02 -31.64 -26.47
CA PRO A 991 -8.51 -32.76 -27.26
C PRO A 991 -8.17 -33.96 -26.37
N GLU A 992 -8.54 -35.17 -26.81
CA GLU A 992 -8.40 -36.38 -25.99
C GLU A 992 -7.01 -37.04 -26.09
N THR A 993 -6.33 -36.85 -27.22
CA THR A 993 -5.05 -37.48 -27.58
C THR A 993 -3.81 -36.95 -26.84
N PRO A 994 -3.66 -35.64 -26.52
CA PRO A 994 -2.46 -35.17 -25.82
C PRO A 994 -2.52 -35.50 -24.32
N ILE A 995 -1.35 -35.73 -23.73
CA ILE A 995 -1.21 -35.79 -22.26
C ILE A 995 -1.25 -34.36 -21.73
N LEU A 996 -2.11 -34.13 -20.75
CA LEU A 996 -2.31 -32.84 -20.10
C LEU A 996 -1.81 -32.87 -18.66
N THR A 997 -1.29 -31.75 -18.20
CA THR A 997 -0.91 -31.49 -16.81
C THR A 997 -1.80 -30.38 -16.28
N LEU A 998 -2.43 -30.60 -15.13
CA LEU A 998 -3.28 -29.61 -14.47
C LEU A 998 -2.45 -28.72 -13.57
N GLY A 999 -2.49 -27.41 -13.82
CA GLY A 999 -1.90 -26.37 -12.97
C GLY A 999 -2.98 -25.55 -12.28
N MET A 1000 -2.77 -25.22 -11.01
CA MET A 1000 -3.58 -24.27 -10.26
C MET A 1000 -2.88 -22.90 -10.27
N VAL A 1001 -3.60 -21.86 -10.69
CA VAL A 1001 -3.11 -20.47 -10.68
C VAL A 1001 -3.87 -19.72 -9.58
N THR A 1002 -3.34 -19.78 -8.36
CA THR A 1002 -3.95 -19.17 -7.17
C THR A 1002 -3.19 -17.92 -6.75
N PRO A 1003 -3.78 -17.05 -5.91
CA PRO A 1003 -3.04 -15.99 -5.23
C PRO A 1003 -1.77 -16.52 -4.55
N GLU A 1004 -0.69 -15.72 -4.54
CA GLU A 1004 0.62 -16.15 -3.99
C GLU A 1004 0.55 -16.51 -2.51
N SER A 1005 -0.34 -15.85 -1.76
CA SER A 1005 -0.57 -16.08 -0.34
C SER A 1005 -1.21 -17.44 -0.01
N TRP A 1006 -1.71 -18.18 -1.02
CA TRP A 1006 -2.49 -19.40 -0.83
C TRP A 1006 -1.63 -20.65 -1.01
N MET A 1007 -1.71 -21.56 -0.04
CA MET A 1007 -1.17 -22.91 -0.19
C MET A 1007 -2.31 -23.90 -0.41
N VAL A 1008 -2.41 -24.38 -1.65
CA VAL A 1008 -3.49 -25.24 -2.12
C VAL A 1008 -2.96 -26.64 -2.41
N GLU A 1009 -3.72 -27.66 -2.00
CA GLU A 1009 -3.38 -29.07 -2.20
C GLU A 1009 -4.57 -29.84 -2.78
N ALA A 1010 -4.30 -30.85 -3.60
CA ALA A 1010 -5.33 -31.78 -4.08
C ALA A 1010 -5.73 -32.75 -2.96
N VAL A 1011 -7.00 -32.75 -2.57
CA VAL A 1011 -7.51 -33.62 -1.48
C VAL A 1011 -8.22 -34.85 -2.04
N GLU A 1012 -8.90 -34.71 -3.17
CA GLU A 1012 -9.64 -35.80 -3.80
C GLU A 1012 -9.44 -35.79 -5.32
N SER A 1013 -8.77 -36.81 -5.85
CA SER A 1013 -8.76 -37.14 -7.28
C SER A 1013 -8.65 -38.65 -7.45
N LEU A 1014 -9.31 -39.18 -8.49
CA LEU A 1014 -9.19 -40.59 -8.87
C LEU A 1014 -8.03 -40.84 -9.84
N TYR A 1015 -7.56 -39.78 -10.50
CA TYR A 1015 -6.57 -39.82 -11.56
C TYR A 1015 -5.35 -38.98 -11.20
N ASP A 1016 -4.22 -39.28 -11.85
CA ASP A 1016 -2.99 -38.48 -11.76
C ASP A 1016 -3.18 -37.14 -12.50
N LEU A 1017 -3.06 -36.04 -11.76
CA LEU A 1017 -3.28 -34.69 -12.29
C LEU A 1017 -2.09 -34.18 -13.12
N ASP A 1018 -0.93 -34.82 -13.01
CA ASP A 1018 0.26 -34.49 -13.80
C ASP A 1018 0.31 -35.17 -15.17
N ASN A 1019 -0.50 -36.23 -15.35
CA ASN A 1019 -0.53 -37.10 -16.53
C ASN A 1019 -1.98 -37.44 -16.94
N ILE A 1020 -2.80 -36.42 -17.19
CA ILE A 1020 -4.18 -36.62 -17.62
C ILE A 1020 -4.19 -37.00 -19.11
N HIS A 1021 -4.52 -38.25 -19.41
CA HIS A 1021 -4.79 -38.72 -20.77
C HIS A 1021 -6.28 -38.99 -20.92
N LEU A 1022 -6.99 -38.09 -21.61
CA LEU A 1022 -8.46 -38.11 -21.66
C LEU A 1022 -9.01 -39.31 -22.46
N GLU A 1023 -8.26 -39.83 -23.43
CA GLU A 1023 -8.65 -41.03 -24.18
C GLU A 1023 -8.89 -42.24 -23.26
N ASP A 1024 -8.06 -42.40 -22.23
CA ASP A 1024 -8.12 -43.51 -21.26
C ASP A 1024 -9.27 -43.36 -20.23
N VAL A 1025 -9.93 -42.20 -20.19
CA VAL A 1025 -10.95 -41.88 -19.18
C VAL A 1025 -12.36 -42.02 -19.77
N PRO A 1026 -13.31 -42.73 -19.13
CA PRO A 1026 -14.61 -43.04 -19.74
C PRO A 1026 -15.63 -41.90 -19.75
N ILE A 1027 -15.57 -40.95 -18.81
CA ILE A 1027 -16.57 -39.86 -18.67
C ILE A 1027 -15.89 -38.50 -18.50
N GLY A 1028 -14.80 -38.43 -17.72
CA GLY A 1028 -14.09 -37.20 -17.41
C GLY A 1028 -13.31 -37.29 -16.11
N VAL A 1029 -12.59 -36.23 -15.78
CA VAL A 1029 -11.75 -36.12 -14.58
C VAL A 1029 -12.36 -35.09 -13.63
N ASN A 1030 -12.60 -35.49 -12.38
CA ASN A 1030 -13.00 -34.59 -11.30
C ASN A 1030 -11.88 -34.49 -10.27
N ALA A 1031 -11.51 -33.28 -9.89
CA ALA A 1031 -10.50 -33.01 -8.86
C ALA A 1031 -11.01 -31.97 -7.87
N ASN A 1032 -10.91 -32.27 -6.57
CA ASN A 1032 -11.21 -31.33 -5.50
C ASN A 1032 -9.91 -30.92 -4.79
N PHE A 1033 -9.67 -29.62 -4.79
CA PHE A 1033 -8.57 -28.98 -4.10
C PHE A 1033 -9.05 -28.32 -2.82
N GLU A 1034 -8.15 -28.16 -1.86
CA GLU A 1034 -8.39 -27.45 -0.62
C GLU A 1034 -7.30 -26.40 -0.35
N LEU A 1035 -7.73 -25.20 0.05
CA LEU A 1035 -6.84 -24.19 0.63
C LEU A 1035 -6.46 -24.61 2.05
N GLN A 1036 -5.24 -25.11 2.20
CA GLN A 1036 -4.74 -25.65 3.47
C GLN A 1036 -4.30 -24.55 4.43
N TYR A 1037 -3.58 -23.56 3.91
CA TYR A 1037 -2.95 -22.50 4.70
C TYR A 1037 -2.85 -21.20 3.90
N LEU A 1038 -2.74 -20.12 4.65
CA LEU A 1038 -2.36 -18.79 4.20
C LEU A 1038 -0.95 -18.48 4.68
N LEU A 1039 -0.20 -17.74 3.87
CA LEU A 1039 1.17 -17.38 4.16
C LEU A 1039 1.28 -16.13 5.05
N ILE A 1040 2.23 -16.18 5.97
CA ILE A 1040 2.76 -15.05 6.72
C ILE A 1040 4.19 -14.89 6.28
N GLU A 1041 4.54 -13.71 5.82
CA GLU A 1041 5.87 -13.40 5.30
C GLU A 1041 6.46 -12.26 6.08
N GLY A 1042 7.78 -12.17 6.12
CA GLY A 1042 8.40 -11.07 6.80
C GLY A 1042 9.90 -10.99 6.67
N GLN A 1043 10.44 -9.92 7.23
CA GLN A 1043 11.87 -9.66 7.34
C GLN A 1043 12.26 -9.55 8.80
N CYS A 1044 13.38 -10.15 9.16
CA CYS A 1044 13.94 -10.06 10.49
C CYS A 1044 15.28 -9.32 10.48
N PHE A 1045 15.45 -8.39 11.43
CA PHE A 1045 16.62 -7.55 11.60
C PHE A 1045 17.16 -7.69 13.02
N ASP A 1046 18.48 -7.67 13.18
CA ASP A 1046 19.17 -7.50 14.46
C ASP A 1046 19.30 -5.99 14.79
N GLU A 1047 19.76 -5.62 15.99
CA GLU A 1047 19.98 -4.23 16.43
C GLU A 1047 20.87 -3.42 15.47
N THR A 1048 21.81 -4.10 14.82
CA THR A 1048 22.72 -3.48 13.84
C THR A 1048 22.15 -3.44 12.42
N GLN A 1049 20.83 -3.65 12.24
CA GLN A 1049 20.15 -3.77 10.94
C GLN A 1049 20.68 -4.89 10.03
N ASN A 1050 21.40 -5.86 10.61
CA ASN A 1050 21.86 -7.06 9.90
C ASN A 1050 20.82 -8.17 9.96
N TYR A 1051 20.89 -9.13 9.05
CA TYR A 1051 19.95 -10.26 9.01
C TYR A 1051 20.44 -11.42 9.91
N PRO A 1052 19.69 -11.81 10.97
CA PRO A 1052 20.08 -12.87 11.89
C PRO A 1052 19.86 -14.25 11.26
N ARG A 1053 20.79 -14.66 10.39
CA ARG A 1053 20.74 -15.92 9.65
C ARG A 1053 20.65 -17.13 10.59
N GLY A 1054 19.64 -17.98 10.36
CA GLY A 1054 19.45 -19.22 11.12
C GLY A 1054 18.62 -19.05 12.40
N LEU A 1055 18.12 -17.83 12.68
CA LEU A 1055 17.20 -17.57 13.77
C LEU A 1055 15.92 -18.37 13.57
N GLN A 1056 15.49 -19.08 14.61
CA GLN A 1056 14.33 -19.96 14.55
C GLN A 1056 13.12 -19.26 15.16
N LEU A 1057 12.06 -19.13 14.36
CA LEU A 1057 10.79 -18.54 14.75
C LEU A 1057 9.73 -19.63 14.86
N ILE A 1058 8.85 -19.51 15.85
CA ILE A 1058 7.71 -20.40 16.06
C ILE A 1058 6.40 -19.61 16.10
N LEU A 1059 5.37 -20.22 15.55
CA LEU A 1059 4.00 -19.72 15.56
C LEU A 1059 3.10 -20.71 16.31
N GLY A 1060 2.32 -20.19 17.26
CA GLY A 1060 1.45 -21.02 18.09
C GLY A 1060 0.21 -20.30 18.61
N THR A 1061 -0.58 -21.01 19.41
CA THR A 1061 -1.71 -20.46 20.16
C THR A 1061 -1.39 -20.41 21.66
N ASN A 1062 -2.26 -19.81 22.47
CA ASN A 1062 -2.09 -19.83 23.93
C ASN A 1062 -2.06 -21.25 24.52
N LYS A 1063 -2.71 -22.23 23.86
CA LYS A 1063 -2.73 -23.64 24.31
C LYS A 1063 -1.49 -24.40 23.87
N THR A 1064 -1.01 -24.15 22.66
CA THR A 1064 0.11 -24.87 22.04
C THR A 1064 1.05 -23.87 21.39
N LYS A 1065 2.18 -23.58 22.03
CA LYS A 1065 3.13 -22.54 21.62
C LYS A 1065 3.89 -22.85 20.32
N ASN A 1066 4.11 -24.12 20.00
CA ASN A 1066 4.88 -24.54 18.83
C ASN A 1066 4.01 -25.39 17.90
N ILE A 1067 3.36 -24.75 16.92
CA ILE A 1067 2.56 -25.43 15.88
C ILE A 1067 3.32 -25.42 14.56
N PHE A 1068 3.85 -24.26 14.18
CA PHE A 1068 4.64 -24.08 12.96
C PHE A 1068 5.97 -23.43 13.30
N ASP A 1069 7.03 -23.85 12.61
CA ASP A 1069 8.36 -23.32 12.75
C ASP A 1069 8.95 -22.91 11.40
N THR A 1070 9.85 -21.93 11.44
CA THR A 1070 10.63 -21.50 10.27
C THR A 1070 11.98 -20.96 10.70
N ILE A 1071 12.86 -20.73 9.73
CA ILE A 1071 14.18 -20.14 9.94
C ILE A 1071 14.32 -18.84 9.14
N VAL A 1072 15.01 -17.87 9.72
CA VAL A 1072 15.37 -16.62 9.05
C VAL A 1072 16.50 -16.87 8.06
N MET A 1073 16.27 -16.52 6.80
CA MET A 1073 17.26 -16.65 5.73
C MET A 1073 18.25 -15.48 5.70
N ALA A 1074 19.43 -15.72 5.12
CA ALA A 1074 20.46 -14.70 4.99
C ALA A 1074 20.06 -13.58 4.01
N ASN A 1075 19.31 -13.94 2.96
CA ASN A 1075 18.86 -13.01 1.93
C ASN A 1075 17.71 -12.17 2.50
N LEU A 1076 17.96 -10.88 2.68
CA LEU A 1076 16.97 -9.89 3.16
C LEU A 1076 16.32 -10.23 4.51
N GLY A 1077 16.90 -11.16 5.29
CA GLY A 1077 16.30 -11.61 6.55
C GLY A 1077 14.93 -12.27 6.37
N TYR A 1078 14.62 -12.79 5.18
CA TYR A 1078 13.28 -13.27 4.86
C TYR A 1078 12.93 -14.54 5.63
N PHE A 1079 11.68 -14.61 6.08
CA PHE A 1079 11.07 -15.80 6.65
C PHE A 1079 9.62 -15.93 6.18
N GLN A 1080 9.15 -17.18 6.15
CA GLN A 1080 7.79 -17.53 5.75
C GLN A 1080 7.23 -18.55 6.74
N LEU A 1081 6.03 -18.28 7.22
CA LEU A 1081 5.25 -19.14 8.10
C LEU A 1081 3.91 -19.45 7.43
N LYS A 1082 3.31 -20.57 7.82
CA LYS A 1082 1.99 -20.99 7.38
C LYS A 1082 1.00 -20.91 8.53
N ALA A 1083 -0.20 -20.42 8.26
CA ALA A 1083 -1.25 -20.31 9.25
C ALA A 1083 -2.62 -20.47 8.60
N TYR A 1084 -3.64 -20.79 9.39
CA TYR A 1084 -5.03 -20.68 8.96
C TYR A 1084 -5.68 -19.50 9.69
N PRO A 1085 -6.87 -19.01 9.24
CA PRO A 1085 -7.51 -17.86 9.88
C PRO A 1085 -7.72 -18.06 11.39
N GLY A 1086 -7.20 -17.12 12.19
CA GLY A 1086 -7.10 -17.26 13.64
C GLY A 1086 -6.13 -16.26 14.27
N LEU A 1087 -6.09 -16.24 15.59
CA LEU A 1087 -5.16 -15.42 16.38
C LEU A 1087 -3.95 -16.27 16.80
N TRP A 1088 -2.76 -15.81 16.44
CA TRP A 1088 -1.49 -16.52 16.60
C TRP A 1088 -0.48 -15.71 17.41
N HIS A 1089 0.41 -16.42 18.10
CA HIS A 1089 1.55 -15.86 18.83
C HIS A 1089 2.84 -16.23 18.11
N LEU A 1090 3.61 -15.22 17.71
CA LEU A 1090 4.95 -15.39 17.17
C LEU A 1090 5.96 -15.26 18.32
N ASN A 1091 6.82 -16.27 18.48
CA ASN A 1091 7.88 -16.28 19.47
C ASN A 1091 9.18 -16.84 18.86
N LEU A 1092 10.29 -16.67 19.57
CA LEU A 1092 11.54 -17.37 19.28
C LEU A 1092 11.41 -18.84 19.71
N ARG A 1093 12.06 -19.74 18.96
CA ARG A 1093 12.13 -21.15 19.34
C ARG A 1093 13.00 -21.32 20.58
N GLU A 1094 12.47 -22.02 21.59
CA GLU A 1094 13.24 -22.43 22.77
C GLU A 1094 14.53 -23.16 22.34
N GLY A 1095 15.67 -22.71 22.88
CA GLY A 1095 17.01 -23.16 22.49
C GLY A 1095 17.90 -21.97 22.12
N ARG A 1096 18.90 -22.21 21.26
CA ARG A 1096 19.96 -21.22 20.95
C ARG A 1096 19.44 -19.87 20.42
N SER A 1097 18.28 -19.86 19.75
CA SER A 1097 17.68 -18.61 19.27
C SER A 1097 17.16 -17.76 20.43
N ASP A 1098 16.35 -18.34 21.32
CA ASP A 1098 15.84 -17.67 22.52
C ASP A 1098 16.93 -17.36 23.56
N ASP A 1099 17.98 -18.21 23.61
CA ASP A 1099 19.14 -18.00 24.47
C ASP A 1099 19.96 -16.77 24.10
N ILE A 1100 20.08 -16.44 22.81
CA ILE A 1100 20.93 -15.35 22.30
C ILE A 1100 20.09 -14.09 22.06
N TYR A 1101 18.87 -14.25 21.57
CA TYR A 1101 18.03 -13.16 21.10
C TYR A 1101 16.74 -13.01 21.91
N THR A 1102 16.20 -11.79 21.89
CA THR A 1102 14.83 -11.47 22.28
C THR A 1102 14.19 -10.60 21.20
N ILE A 1103 12.86 -10.67 21.04
CA ILE A 1103 12.15 -9.77 20.14
C ILE A 1103 12.03 -8.40 20.82
N ALA A 1104 12.72 -7.39 20.29
CA ALA A 1104 12.77 -6.04 20.84
C ALA A 1104 11.58 -5.19 20.36
N SER A 1105 11.28 -5.24 19.07
CA SER A 1105 10.14 -4.55 18.46
C SER A 1105 9.68 -5.29 17.20
N HIS A 1106 8.52 -4.90 16.69
CA HIS A 1106 7.90 -5.50 15.52
C HIS A 1106 6.98 -4.48 14.84
N ASP A 1107 6.85 -4.58 13.52
CA ASP A 1107 5.97 -3.72 12.72
C ASP A 1107 4.92 -4.57 11.97
N ASN A 1108 3.77 -3.95 11.66
CA ASN A 1108 2.63 -4.55 10.96
C ASN A 1108 1.97 -5.75 11.67
N THR A 1109 2.06 -5.82 12.99
CA THR A 1109 1.43 -6.81 13.88
C THR A 1109 0.19 -6.26 14.59
N ASP A 1110 -0.55 -7.10 15.34
CA ASP A 1110 -1.74 -6.65 16.10
C ASP A 1110 -1.47 -6.40 17.58
N SER A 1111 -0.25 -6.67 18.06
CA SER A 1111 0.23 -6.25 19.38
C SER A 1111 0.81 -4.82 19.35
N PRO A 1112 0.78 -4.07 20.47
CA PRO A 1112 1.48 -2.80 20.61
C PRO A 1112 2.97 -2.93 20.26
N THR A 1113 3.51 -1.97 19.50
CA THR A 1113 4.89 -1.97 18.95
C THR A 1113 6.01 -1.96 20.00
N ARG A 1114 5.70 -1.63 21.27
CA ARG A 1114 6.68 -1.61 22.36
C ARG A 1114 6.40 -2.73 23.36
N THR A 1115 7.32 -3.68 23.43
CA THR A 1115 7.60 -4.53 24.61
C THR A 1115 6.42 -5.30 25.21
N SER A 1116 5.56 -5.92 24.39
CA SER A 1116 4.67 -7.00 24.87
C SER A 1116 4.97 -8.30 24.14
N GLN A 1117 5.75 -9.19 24.74
CA GLN A 1117 5.70 -10.60 24.37
C GLN A 1117 4.45 -11.22 25.02
N PRO A 1118 3.69 -12.05 24.31
CA PRO A 1118 3.91 -12.54 22.95
C PRO A 1118 3.49 -11.58 21.82
N VAL A 1119 4.15 -11.65 20.66
CA VAL A 1119 3.77 -10.89 19.46
C VAL A 1119 2.50 -11.48 18.85
N LEU A 1120 1.45 -10.67 18.72
CA LEU A 1120 0.14 -11.12 18.25
C LEU A 1120 -0.02 -10.91 16.74
N ILE A 1121 -0.46 -11.97 16.06
CA ILE A 1121 -0.73 -11.98 14.63
C ILE A 1121 -2.10 -12.60 14.37
N ALA A 1122 -3.05 -11.80 13.91
CA ALA A 1122 -4.37 -12.19 13.47
C ALA A 1122 -4.39 -12.43 11.95
N ILE A 1123 -4.76 -13.63 11.54
CA ILE A 1123 -4.95 -13.98 10.13
C ILE A 1123 -6.43 -13.83 9.80
N ARG A 1124 -6.76 -12.74 9.09
CA ARG A 1124 -8.15 -12.32 8.79
C ARG A 1124 -8.40 -11.94 7.32
N SER A 1125 -7.39 -11.94 6.46
CA SER A 1125 -7.55 -11.70 5.01
C SER A 1125 -7.00 -12.89 4.22
N PHE A 1126 -7.40 -12.99 2.96
CA PHE A 1126 -6.75 -13.87 1.98
C PHE A 1126 -5.38 -13.33 1.53
N ASP A 1127 -5.09 -12.05 1.76
CA ASP A 1127 -3.81 -11.43 1.41
C ASP A 1127 -2.66 -11.96 2.30
N ALA A 1128 -1.46 -12.06 1.74
CA ALA A 1128 -0.26 -12.38 2.53
C ALA A 1128 -0.01 -11.25 3.54
N ARG A 1129 0.30 -11.62 4.79
CA ARG A 1129 0.64 -10.64 5.82
C ARG A 1129 2.16 -10.46 5.86
N TRP A 1130 2.63 -9.26 5.49
CA TRP A 1130 4.04 -8.90 5.57
C TRP A 1130 4.38 -8.19 6.89
N ILE A 1131 5.25 -8.81 7.70
CA ILE A 1131 5.66 -8.29 9.01
C ILE A 1131 7.17 -8.02 9.09
N LYS A 1132 7.57 -7.09 9.96
CA LYS A 1132 8.99 -6.89 10.29
C LYS A 1132 9.22 -7.20 11.76
N VAL A 1133 10.31 -7.90 12.06
CA VAL A 1133 10.67 -8.31 13.42
C VAL A 1133 12.09 -7.84 13.71
N TYR A 1134 12.25 -7.07 14.78
CA TYR A 1134 13.54 -6.60 15.25
C TYR A 1134 13.94 -7.40 16.49
N VAL A 1135 15.07 -8.07 16.42
CA VAL A 1135 15.63 -8.83 17.52
C VAL A 1135 16.82 -8.14 18.13
N ALA A 1136 16.95 -8.29 19.44
CA ALA A 1136 18.03 -7.77 20.27
C ALA A 1136 18.79 -8.92 20.89
N ARG A 1137 20.11 -8.78 21.03
CA ARG A 1137 20.92 -9.77 21.73
C ARG A 1137 20.76 -9.57 23.24
N HIS A 1138 20.74 -10.67 24.00
CA HIS A 1138 20.78 -10.58 25.46
C HIS A 1138 22.11 -9.98 25.94
N THR A 1139 22.06 -9.24 27.05
CA THR A 1139 23.23 -8.61 27.67
C THR A 1139 24.32 -9.67 27.96
N GLY A 1140 25.53 -9.46 27.42
CA GLY A 1140 26.66 -10.39 27.57
C GLY A 1140 26.78 -11.46 26.48
N LYS A 1141 25.86 -11.52 25.50
CA LYS A 1141 25.90 -12.43 24.34
C LYS A 1141 26.16 -11.72 23.00
N GLU A 1142 26.62 -10.48 23.06
CA GLU A 1142 26.89 -9.62 21.90
C GLU A 1142 27.86 -10.25 20.89
N ASN A 1143 28.87 -10.99 21.36
CA ASN A 1143 29.87 -11.66 20.52
C ASN A 1143 29.54 -13.11 20.16
N GLU A 1144 28.41 -13.64 20.64
CA GLU A 1144 28.06 -15.05 20.46
C GLU A 1144 27.47 -15.29 19.06
N LYS A 1145 28.02 -16.25 18.31
CA LYS A 1145 27.46 -16.58 17.00
C LYS A 1145 26.24 -17.48 17.15
N LEU A 1146 25.21 -17.22 16.36
CA LEU A 1146 24.02 -18.07 16.31
C LEU A 1146 24.30 -19.40 15.59
N LEU A 1147 25.11 -19.35 14.52
CA LEU A 1147 25.56 -20.49 13.73
C LEU A 1147 27.07 -20.73 13.90
#